data_AF-A0A8S3PS58-F1
#
_entry.id   AF-A0A8S3PS58-F1
#
_cell.length_a   1.000
_cell.length_b   1.000
_cell.length_c   1.000
_cell.angle_alpha   90.00
_cell.angle_beta   90.00
_cell.angle_gamma   90.00
#
_symmetry.space_group_name_H-M   'P 1'
#
loop_
_entity.id
_entity.type
_entity.pdbx_description
1 polymer ?
#
loop_
_entity_poly.entity_id
_entity_poly.type
_entity_poly.pdbx_seq_one_letter_code
_entity_poly.pdbx_strand_id
1 'polypeptide(L)'
;MHTIDNHVGPQTFSFRKKVLDENTGHTAYRSVHFGVEVTKLKMMLGKGYKPNINLEEQTICFKRCSSTLKVSGDYIEQECQTELNNELYDILPNIETKLKEIGRYEDFISVLKSIASGILTQNIAFHLLLDVGRFYSQSTIHSTRYVPETLAFWITILKNYSRVKELTFFRGYKAQGISAENAPVKPTECKINFAVPSDPVLTRECVSFLADAEKTGMLHTSLDAFTKNKTGQDVKLSIDGKKLACGLGVLGDEDLCGFENPPTLSDRKRNLEIELNTLKEVKDITETNSIDNTINITDLDKDNILTMKQAILISITNLSIRIKDLRELIVKKKLGLTNLMKQVEGDWKDSKLAPAISFCKTKIIHSQSTIKDLLNCIDNLGFIVACINGTAADYVIGCGTKVHLDNQTNYICLKHLTTDLEINAETSDSIKQRSDNWKNLRAGSRVTGSTLFRAIGLGTLKEQQTHYDKVYRGVEVPVSSKLQQLFDYGTAQEINAIGTLVGKIIPVYFPQLQYREDGCKILPIGDSYAIISGDGSGIDHMGENKVAFEIKCPIPNKERTTDLHYEIPVYYSTQVLSQLKAKQSLKFCYLSYNPGSTTFIEGTMNDDLWGKVWDSTSELYGRVDATRPTRNKPEQKELLADLKEYATASSFVAEFPSLLSVQCSCESTDDYDNVYGYHTKDDSMTTLSSLNTSLDTLSIVVDKTCTALNDAYQTLRKPAKEILLTVVSDLERKTSDDFDTANYAVPIQYALSGYSLSMCCVRKLLDMSLVECSSRKLNVKAIAFDGQFLELAVSDDCGRPLTICRFMKQFWDQVKRTDKAIKLTTLLNLNKLPSISTSKDLFEHFDIHKTPNSMITISKKEKVTKTLSGKNISKAIQASQSNVKNVETETASDDNLKTAHLDILQYIPNEIVSELDESMLEILRQPCKAVTDDANTNELSLANETDYKPEDIDFETLIISLIASSDEGTKWMQVSFECFKQCFANAETIKKILYISRIESNCRCYRDFGVIFKDVETSISKLSVQAIWRWVQYIFC
;
A
#
# COMPACT_ATOMS: atom_id res chain seq x y z
N MET A 1 22.23 -43.58 -22.52
CA MET A 1 23.11 -44.23 -21.52
C MET A 1 22.40 -44.48 -20.18
N HIS A 2 21.06 -44.49 -20.15
CA HIS A 2 20.26 -44.60 -18.92
C HIS A 2 19.83 -46.04 -18.54
N THR A 3 20.28 -47.07 -19.26
CA THR A 3 19.77 -48.45 -19.13
C THR A 3 20.86 -49.50 -18.89
N ILE A 4 21.94 -49.16 -18.18
CA ILE A 4 23.07 -50.08 -17.92
C ILE A 4 23.06 -50.60 -16.46
N ASP A 5 22.08 -50.22 -15.63
CA ASP A 5 22.21 -50.45 -14.18
C ASP A 5 21.82 -51.84 -13.65
N ASN A 6 21.13 -52.69 -14.42
CA ASN A 6 20.55 -53.92 -13.86
C ASN A 6 20.91 -55.26 -14.55
N HIS A 7 22.07 -55.40 -15.23
CA HIS A 7 22.44 -56.66 -15.89
C HIS A 7 23.84 -57.20 -15.56
N VAL A 8 23.95 -58.53 -15.39
CA VAL A 8 25.19 -59.27 -15.08
C VAL A 8 25.37 -60.38 -16.13
N GLY A 9 26.39 -60.27 -16.98
CA GLY A 9 26.77 -61.23 -18.03
C GLY A 9 27.65 -60.58 -19.12
N PRO A 10 28.42 -61.36 -19.92
CA PRO A 10 29.30 -60.82 -20.96
C PRO A 10 28.44 -60.29 -22.12
N GLN A 11 28.12 -58.99 -22.08
CA GLN A 11 27.40 -58.32 -23.15
C GLN A 11 28.34 -57.43 -23.97
N THR A 12 28.21 -57.54 -25.29
CA THR A 12 28.80 -56.61 -26.25
C THR A 12 27.98 -55.32 -26.29
N PHE A 13 28.63 -54.17 -26.15
CA PHE A 13 27.97 -52.87 -26.21
C PHE A 13 27.78 -52.46 -27.67
N SER A 14 26.57 -52.08 -28.12
CA SER A 14 26.33 -51.73 -29.53
C SER A 14 25.84 -50.31 -29.74
N PHE A 15 26.38 -49.63 -30.75
CA PHE A 15 25.92 -48.31 -31.21
C PHE A 15 25.28 -48.46 -32.58
N ARG A 16 24.09 -47.88 -32.77
CA ARG A 16 23.48 -47.76 -34.11
C ARG A 16 24.02 -46.50 -34.78
N LYS A 17 24.88 -46.66 -35.79
CA LYS A 17 25.33 -45.56 -36.65
C LYS A 17 24.39 -45.46 -37.84
N LYS A 18 23.92 -44.25 -38.12
CA LYS A 18 23.19 -43.93 -39.35
C LYS A 18 24.21 -43.83 -40.48
N VAL A 19 24.11 -44.69 -41.49
CA VAL A 19 25.05 -44.77 -42.62
C VAL A 19 24.26 -44.63 -43.92
N LEU A 20 24.77 -43.83 -44.85
CA LEU A 20 24.19 -43.73 -46.18
C LEU A 20 24.66 -44.95 -46.99
N ASP A 21 23.74 -45.73 -47.53
CA ASP A 21 24.07 -46.80 -48.44
C ASP A 21 24.44 -46.19 -49.79
N GLU A 22 25.72 -46.31 -50.17
CA GLU A 22 26.28 -45.62 -51.35
C GLU A 22 25.72 -46.15 -52.68
N ASN A 23 25.11 -47.35 -52.70
CA ASN A 23 24.53 -47.92 -53.91
C ASN A 23 23.05 -47.56 -54.08
N THR A 24 22.33 -47.30 -52.99
CA THR A 24 20.88 -47.05 -53.01
C THR A 24 20.49 -45.62 -52.60
N GLY A 25 21.40 -44.84 -52.03
CA GLY A 25 21.15 -43.48 -51.53
C GLY A 25 20.26 -43.41 -50.27
N HIS A 26 19.77 -44.55 -49.78
CA HIS A 26 18.95 -44.61 -48.58
C HIS A 26 19.80 -44.66 -47.31
N THR A 27 19.28 -44.07 -46.23
CA THR A 27 19.96 -44.14 -44.93
C THR A 27 19.58 -45.40 -44.17
N ALA A 28 20.55 -46.30 -43.97
CA ALA A 28 20.41 -47.50 -43.18
C ALA A 28 21.06 -47.31 -41.79
N TYR A 29 20.54 -48.00 -40.77
CA TYR A 29 21.17 -48.03 -39.45
C TYR A 29 21.99 -49.30 -39.31
N ARG A 30 23.31 -49.18 -39.14
CA ARG A 30 24.21 -50.31 -38.91
C ARG A 30 24.58 -50.35 -37.43
N SER A 31 24.36 -51.49 -36.78
CA SER A 31 24.82 -51.72 -35.41
C SER A 31 26.31 -52.07 -35.42
N VAL A 32 27.12 -51.30 -34.69
CA VAL A 32 28.55 -51.58 -34.45
C VAL A 32 28.67 -52.11 -33.02
N HIS A 33 29.19 -53.33 -32.87
CA HIS A 33 29.32 -54.01 -31.58
C HIS A 33 30.77 -53.90 -31.07
N PHE A 34 30.94 -53.51 -29.81
CA PHE A 34 32.23 -53.40 -29.13
C PHE A 34 32.34 -54.51 -28.08
N GLY A 35 33.42 -55.29 -28.16
CA GLY A 35 33.75 -56.37 -27.23
C GLY A 35 34.36 -55.86 -25.93
N VAL A 36 33.66 -54.98 -25.20
CA VAL A 36 34.12 -54.45 -23.91
C VAL A 36 33.12 -54.82 -22.84
N GLU A 37 33.57 -55.54 -21.80
CA GLU A 37 32.71 -55.85 -20.65
C GLU A 37 32.20 -54.58 -19.97
N VAL A 38 30.88 -54.56 -19.73
CA VAL A 38 30.17 -53.45 -19.09
C VAL A 38 30.78 -53.10 -17.73
N THR A 39 31.21 -54.09 -16.96
CA THR A 39 31.91 -53.93 -15.67
C THR A 39 33.21 -53.14 -15.82
N LYS A 40 33.99 -53.41 -16.87
CA LYS A 40 35.24 -52.70 -17.19
C LYS A 40 34.95 -51.26 -17.62
N LEU A 41 33.91 -51.05 -18.42
CA LEU A 41 33.45 -49.71 -18.82
C LEU A 41 32.97 -48.88 -17.62
N LYS A 42 32.17 -49.46 -16.71
CA LYS A 42 31.72 -48.82 -15.47
C LYS A 42 32.89 -48.49 -14.56
N MET A 43 33.85 -49.40 -14.39
CA MET A 43 35.06 -49.16 -13.61
C MET A 43 35.86 -47.97 -14.15
N MET A 44 36.05 -47.87 -15.47
CA MET A 44 36.81 -46.78 -16.09
C MET A 44 36.09 -45.43 -15.96
N LEU A 45 34.77 -45.41 -16.15
CA LEU A 45 33.94 -44.21 -15.94
C LEU A 45 33.94 -43.76 -14.48
N GLY A 46 33.83 -44.70 -13.53
CA GLY A 46 33.92 -44.42 -12.09
C GLY A 46 35.28 -43.86 -11.67
N LYS A 47 36.35 -44.26 -12.38
CA LYS A 47 37.70 -43.67 -12.24
C LYS A 47 37.87 -42.34 -12.98
N GLY A 48 36.81 -41.73 -13.51
CA GLY A 48 36.83 -40.42 -14.16
C GLY A 48 37.45 -40.40 -15.56
N TYR A 49 37.64 -41.56 -16.20
CA TYR A 49 38.08 -41.61 -17.60
C TYR A 49 36.89 -41.39 -18.54
N LYS A 50 37.08 -40.57 -19.58
CA LYS A 50 36.07 -40.36 -20.63
C LYS A 50 36.34 -41.28 -21.82
N PRO A 51 35.37 -42.10 -22.25
CA PRO A 51 35.53 -42.92 -23.45
C PRO A 51 35.52 -42.04 -24.70
N ASN A 52 36.46 -42.32 -25.59
CA ASN A 52 36.53 -41.84 -26.96
C ASN A 52 36.40 -43.06 -27.88
N ILE A 53 35.31 -43.11 -28.63
CA ILE A 53 34.89 -44.30 -29.36
C ILE A 53 35.28 -44.11 -30.83
N ASN A 54 36.19 -44.94 -31.33
CA ASN A 54 36.48 -45.00 -32.75
C ASN A 54 35.56 -46.03 -33.40
N LEU A 55 34.53 -45.53 -34.09
CA LEU A 55 33.53 -46.36 -34.75
C LEU A 55 34.06 -47.13 -35.96
N GLU A 56 35.14 -46.65 -36.60
CA GLU A 56 35.74 -47.29 -37.76
C GLU A 56 36.65 -48.44 -37.36
N GLU A 57 37.42 -48.27 -36.30
CA GLU A 57 38.34 -49.29 -35.76
C GLU A 57 37.67 -50.26 -34.77
N GLN A 58 36.41 -50.01 -34.40
CA GLN A 58 35.68 -50.74 -33.34
C GLN A 58 36.43 -50.76 -31.99
N THR A 59 37.15 -49.69 -31.67
CA THR A 59 37.91 -49.55 -30.43
C THR A 59 37.31 -48.48 -29.52
N ILE A 60 37.42 -48.67 -28.20
CA ILE A 60 37.09 -47.66 -27.19
C ILE A 60 38.38 -47.27 -26.47
N CYS A 61 38.80 -46.02 -26.63
CA CYS A 61 39.93 -45.45 -25.91
C CYS A 61 39.43 -44.66 -24.71
N PHE A 62 40.10 -44.71 -23.57
CA PHE A 62 39.71 -43.96 -22.38
C PHE A 62 40.73 -42.86 -22.11
N LYS A 63 40.28 -41.60 -22.01
CA LYS A 63 41.14 -40.43 -21.72
C LYS A 63 40.84 -39.86 -20.33
N ARG A 64 41.89 -39.65 -19.54
CA ARG A 64 41.90 -38.82 -18.32
C ARG A 64 43.10 -37.87 -18.43
N CYS A 65 43.06 -36.68 -17.83
CA CYS A 65 44.10 -35.67 -18.01
C CYS A 65 45.52 -36.28 -17.93
N SER A 66 46.31 -36.02 -18.99
CA SER A 66 47.65 -36.50 -19.33
C SER A 66 47.90 -37.98 -19.63
N SER A 67 46.90 -38.88 -19.64
CA SER A 67 47.10 -40.28 -20.10
C SER A 67 46.00 -40.80 -21.03
N THR A 68 46.42 -41.48 -22.10
CA THR A 68 45.50 -42.15 -23.04
C THR A 68 45.66 -43.65 -22.89
N LEU A 69 44.61 -44.33 -22.44
CA LEU A 69 44.58 -45.80 -22.35
C LEU A 69 43.80 -46.35 -23.54
N LYS A 70 44.49 -47.04 -24.45
CA LYS A 70 43.86 -47.82 -25.51
C LYS A 70 43.46 -49.18 -24.95
N VAL A 71 42.20 -49.56 -25.14
CA VAL A 71 41.70 -50.89 -24.78
C VAL A 71 41.27 -51.59 -26.06
N SER A 72 42.02 -52.59 -26.48
CA SER A 72 41.67 -53.50 -27.57
C SER A 72 41.87 -54.94 -27.10
N GLY A 73 40.78 -55.67 -26.84
CA GLY A 73 40.85 -57.01 -26.26
C GLY A 73 41.29 -57.05 -24.79
N ASP A 74 41.72 -58.22 -24.33
CA ASP A 74 41.93 -58.55 -22.90
C ASP A 74 43.13 -57.86 -22.21
N TYR A 75 43.98 -57.11 -22.94
CA TYR A 75 45.17 -56.49 -22.36
C TYR A 75 45.09 -54.96 -22.28
N ILE A 76 45.72 -54.41 -21.23
CA ILE A 76 45.89 -52.98 -20.96
C ILE A 76 47.39 -52.68 -21.01
N GLU A 77 47.83 -51.85 -21.96
CA GLU A 77 49.16 -51.25 -21.92
C GLU A 77 49.09 -49.88 -21.24
N GLN A 78 49.97 -49.66 -20.26
CA GLN A 78 50.02 -48.47 -19.43
C GLN A 78 51.28 -47.65 -19.77
N GLU A 79 51.25 -46.89 -20.87
CA GLU A 79 52.25 -45.86 -21.16
C GLU A 79 51.85 -44.55 -20.49
N CYS A 80 52.41 -44.21 -19.31
CA CYS A 80 52.34 -42.81 -18.84
C CYS A 80 53.20 -42.38 -17.63
N GLN A 81 54.14 -43.17 -17.13
CA GLN A 81 54.96 -42.73 -15.98
C GLN A 81 56.42 -42.38 -16.31
N THR A 82 56.94 -42.74 -17.48
CA THR A 82 58.35 -42.49 -17.84
C THR A 82 58.59 -41.14 -18.53
N GLU A 83 57.65 -40.58 -19.30
CA GLU A 83 57.86 -39.32 -20.02
C GLU A 83 57.85 -38.07 -19.10
N LEU A 84 56.97 -38.03 -18.08
CA LEU A 84 56.84 -36.86 -17.20
C LEU A 84 58.06 -36.64 -16.28
N ASN A 85 58.79 -37.70 -15.95
CA ASN A 85 59.99 -37.61 -15.13
C ASN A 85 61.15 -36.98 -15.93
N ASN A 86 61.28 -37.30 -17.22
CA ASN A 86 62.38 -36.78 -18.05
C ASN A 86 62.26 -35.26 -18.28
N GLU A 87 61.06 -34.73 -18.55
CA GLU A 87 60.85 -33.28 -18.72
C GLU A 87 61.19 -32.47 -17.46
N LEU A 88 60.89 -33.00 -16.27
CA LEU A 88 61.22 -32.34 -15.01
C LEU A 88 62.74 -32.29 -14.78
N TYR A 89 63.44 -33.41 -15.05
CA TYR A 89 64.90 -33.46 -14.95
C TYR A 89 65.58 -32.51 -15.94
N ASP A 90 65.00 -32.27 -17.11
CA ASP A 90 65.56 -31.38 -18.13
C ASP A 90 65.39 -29.88 -17.81
N ILE A 91 64.32 -29.48 -17.11
CA ILE A 91 64.08 -28.07 -16.75
C ILE A 91 64.72 -27.65 -15.43
N LEU A 92 64.97 -28.59 -14.51
CA LEU A 92 65.49 -28.31 -13.17
C LEU A 92 66.84 -27.54 -13.17
N PRO A 93 67.85 -27.89 -13.98
CA PRO A 93 69.11 -27.13 -14.05
C PRO A 93 68.91 -25.68 -14.49
N ASN A 94 67.98 -25.45 -15.41
CA ASN A 94 67.64 -24.11 -15.89
C ASN A 94 66.90 -23.30 -14.82
N ILE A 95 66.00 -23.93 -14.08
CA ILE A 95 65.30 -23.32 -12.94
C ILE A 95 66.30 -22.95 -11.84
N GLU A 96 67.21 -23.86 -11.48
CA GLU A 96 68.26 -23.61 -10.50
C GLU A 96 69.13 -22.42 -10.89
N THR A 97 69.59 -22.38 -12.15
CA THR A 97 70.39 -21.27 -12.67
C THR A 97 69.63 -19.94 -12.57
N LYS A 98 68.38 -19.89 -13.04
CA LYS A 98 67.55 -18.67 -13.00
C LYS A 98 67.24 -18.20 -11.58
N LEU A 99 67.02 -19.12 -10.64
CA LEU A 99 66.75 -18.78 -9.25
C LEU A 99 67.99 -18.34 -8.48
N LYS A 100 69.17 -18.90 -8.81
CA LYS A 100 70.46 -18.44 -8.28
C LYS A 100 70.81 -17.04 -8.78
N GLU A 101 70.56 -16.75 -10.07
CA GLU A 101 70.74 -15.41 -10.67
C GLU A 101 69.97 -14.31 -9.92
N ILE A 102 68.75 -14.62 -9.43
CA ILE A 102 67.92 -13.66 -8.68
C ILE A 102 68.05 -13.80 -7.15
N GLY A 103 68.93 -14.66 -6.65
CA GLY A 103 69.16 -14.87 -5.22
C GLY A 103 67.99 -15.49 -4.45
N ARG A 104 67.10 -16.24 -5.12
CA ARG A 104 65.89 -16.85 -4.53
C ARG A 104 65.89 -18.38 -4.52
N TYR A 105 67.03 -19.01 -4.76
CA TYR A 105 67.14 -20.48 -4.84
C TYR A 105 66.74 -21.17 -3.53
N GLU A 106 67.24 -20.69 -2.38
CA GLU A 106 66.91 -21.28 -1.07
C GLU A 106 65.41 -21.16 -0.73
N ASP A 107 64.77 -20.04 -1.09
CA ASP A 107 63.33 -19.84 -0.91
C ASP A 107 62.52 -20.83 -1.73
N PHE A 108 62.94 -21.10 -2.98
CA PHE A 108 62.29 -22.09 -3.83
C PHE A 108 62.40 -23.51 -3.25
N ILE A 109 63.57 -23.87 -2.70
CA ILE A 109 63.74 -25.15 -1.98
C ILE A 109 62.81 -25.21 -0.76
N SER A 110 62.65 -24.11 -0.02
CA SER A 110 61.69 -24.04 1.09
C SER A 110 60.25 -24.27 0.60
N VAL A 111 59.84 -23.62 -0.50
CA VAL A 111 58.51 -23.83 -1.10
C VAL A 111 58.31 -25.28 -1.53
N LEU A 112 59.31 -25.91 -2.19
CA LEU A 112 59.24 -27.32 -2.57
C LEU A 112 59.12 -28.25 -1.36
N LYS A 113 59.86 -27.99 -0.27
CA LYS A 113 59.71 -28.73 0.99
C LYS A 113 58.31 -28.57 1.57
N SER A 114 57.74 -27.36 1.54
CA SER A 114 56.37 -27.09 2.00
C SER A 114 55.31 -27.76 1.12
N ILE A 115 55.52 -27.84 -0.20
CA ILE A 115 54.66 -28.62 -1.12
C ILE A 115 54.76 -30.11 -0.79
N ALA A 116 55.98 -30.65 -0.66
CA ALA A 116 56.23 -32.06 -0.35
C ALA A 116 55.64 -32.47 1.01
N SER A 117 55.61 -31.56 1.97
CA SER A 117 54.96 -31.78 3.28
C SER A 117 53.43 -31.74 3.23
N GLY A 118 52.82 -31.36 2.10
CA GLY A 118 51.37 -31.22 1.95
C GLY A 118 50.81 -29.88 2.44
N ILE A 119 51.55 -29.10 3.22
CA ILE A 119 51.10 -27.85 3.86
C ILE A 119 50.55 -26.84 2.84
N LEU A 120 51.19 -26.71 1.67
CA LEU A 120 50.77 -25.74 0.64
C LEU A 120 49.65 -26.24 -0.28
N THR A 121 49.29 -27.52 -0.24
CA THR A 121 48.38 -28.12 -1.25
C THR A 121 46.93 -27.64 -1.15
N GLN A 122 46.53 -27.06 -0.02
CA GLN A 122 45.21 -26.45 0.21
C GLN A 122 45.26 -24.91 0.24
N ASN A 123 46.45 -24.32 0.08
CA ASN A 123 46.63 -22.89 0.23
C ASN A 123 46.21 -22.13 -1.04
N ILE A 124 45.34 -21.13 -0.91
CA ILE A 124 44.84 -20.38 -2.07
C ILE A 124 45.95 -19.68 -2.87
N ALA A 125 47.01 -19.20 -2.21
CA ALA A 125 48.15 -18.57 -2.88
C ALA A 125 48.90 -19.57 -3.78
N PHE A 126 48.97 -20.83 -3.37
CA PHE A 126 49.55 -21.89 -4.18
C PHE A 126 48.68 -22.18 -5.42
N HIS A 127 47.36 -22.31 -5.25
CA HIS A 127 46.46 -22.50 -6.39
C HIS A 127 46.46 -21.31 -7.35
N LEU A 128 46.51 -20.08 -6.84
CA LEU A 128 46.63 -18.87 -7.66
C LEU A 128 47.94 -18.84 -8.45
N LEU A 129 49.06 -19.27 -7.84
CA LEU A 129 50.34 -19.41 -8.52
C LEU A 129 50.29 -20.47 -9.64
N LEU A 130 49.64 -21.61 -9.38
CA LEU A 130 49.43 -22.65 -10.40
C LEU A 130 48.60 -22.13 -11.57
N ASP A 131 47.57 -21.31 -11.33
CA ASP A 131 46.78 -20.70 -12.40
C ASP A 131 47.58 -19.64 -13.19
N VAL A 132 48.54 -18.95 -12.57
CA VAL A 132 49.52 -18.11 -13.29
C VAL A 132 50.42 -18.96 -14.20
N GLY A 133 50.94 -20.07 -13.69
CA GLY A 133 51.71 -21.02 -14.51
C GLY A 133 50.90 -21.58 -15.68
N ARG A 134 49.65 -21.95 -15.44
CA ARG A 134 48.71 -22.41 -16.48
C ARG A 134 48.38 -21.33 -17.49
N PHE A 135 48.24 -20.08 -17.05
CA PHE A 135 47.99 -18.95 -17.94
C PHE A 135 49.15 -18.81 -18.92
N TYR A 136 50.40 -18.79 -18.44
CA TYR A 136 51.58 -18.65 -19.31
C TYR A 136 51.83 -19.86 -20.22
N SER A 137 51.28 -21.04 -19.90
CA SER A 137 51.37 -22.23 -20.76
C SER A 137 50.28 -22.34 -21.83
N GLN A 138 49.30 -21.43 -21.86
CA GLN A 138 48.27 -21.45 -22.92
C GLN A 138 48.75 -20.83 -24.23
N SER A 139 48.15 -21.26 -25.34
CA SER A 139 48.36 -20.65 -26.66
C SER A 139 47.73 -19.26 -26.79
N THR A 140 46.67 -18.96 -26.02
CA THR A 140 45.97 -17.67 -26.02
C THR A 140 45.51 -17.30 -24.60
N ILE A 141 45.36 -16.00 -24.33
CA ILE A 141 44.85 -15.50 -23.04
C ILE A 141 43.41 -15.94 -22.69
N HIS A 142 42.63 -16.42 -23.68
CA HIS A 142 41.24 -16.84 -23.49
C HIS A 142 41.10 -18.32 -23.13
N SER A 143 42.17 -19.12 -23.29
CA SER A 143 42.14 -20.57 -23.09
C SER A 143 42.36 -21.00 -21.64
N THR A 144 42.67 -20.06 -20.73
CA THR A 144 42.96 -20.39 -19.33
C THR A 144 41.72 -20.93 -18.62
N ARG A 145 41.86 -22.15 -18.08
CA ARG A 145 40.88 -22.76 -17.17
C ARG A 145 41.33 -22.56 -15.73
N TYR A 146 40.44 -22.02 -14.92
CA TYR A 146 40.67 -21.77 -13.50
C TYR A 146 40.28 -23.00 -12.69
N VAL A 147 41.03 -23.30 -11.64
CA VAL A 147 40.57 -24.30 -10.66
C VAL A 147 39.34 -23.75 -9.90
N PRO A 148 38.41 -24.61 -9.45
CA PRO A 148 37.21 -24.18 -8.72
C PRO A 148 37.53 -23.29 -7.51
N GLU A 149 38.61 -23.59 -6.79
CA GLU A 149 39.02 -22.89 -5.57
C GLU A 149 39.44 -21.45 -5.84
N THR A 150 40.19 -21.20 -6.93
CA THR A 150 40.61 -19.85 -7.33
C THR A 150 39.47 -19.06 -7.95
N LEU A 151 38.56 -19.71 -8.69
CA LEU A 151 37.36 -19.08 -9.20
C LEU A 151 36.44 -18.62 -8.05
N ALA A 152 36.23 -19.48 -7.03
CA ALA A 152 35.48 -19.14 -5.83
C ALA A 152 36.12 -17.98 -5.06
N PHE A 153 37.46 -17.97 -4.95
CA PHE A 153 38.20 -16.85 -4.39
C PHE A 153 37.96 -15.54 -5.15
N TRP A 154 38.07 -15.53 -6.48
CA TRP A 154 37.86 -14.31 -7.28
C TRP A 154 36.41 -13.81 -7.26
N ILE A 155 35.43 -14.73 -7.23
CA ILE A 155 34.02 -14.38 -7.00
C ILE A 155 33.85 -13.72 -5.63
N THR A 156 34.52 -14.22 -4.60
CA THR A 156 34.49 -13.65 -3.24
C THR A 156 35.11 -12.24 -3.19
N ILE A 157 36.24 -12.04 -3.88
CA ILE A 157 36.87 -10.71 -4.02
C ILE A 157 35.93 -9.73 -4.73
N LEU A 158 35.28 -10.14 -5.83
CA LEU A 158 34.30 -9.30 -6.53
C LEU A 158 33.14 -8.91 -5.61
N LYS A 159 32.60 -9.87 -4.84
CA LYS A 159 31.50 -9.65 -3.88
C LYS A 159 31.87 -8.64 -2.80
N ASN A 160 33.04 -8.79 -2.18
CA ASN A 160 33.40 -8.01 -0.99
C ASN A 160 33.97 -6.63 -1.31
N TYR A 161 34.57 -6.45 -2.49
CA TYR A 161 35.30 -5.21 -2.81
C TYR A 161 34.61 -4.33 -3.84
N SER A 162 33.47 -4.77 -4.44
CA SER A 162 32.47 -4.02 -5.25
C SER A 162 32.97 -3.04 -6.32
N ARG A 163 34.28 -2.95 -6.56
CA ARG A 163 34.92 -1.99 -7.44
C ARG A 163 35.88 -2.71 -8.39
N VAL A 164 35.71 -2.40 -9.67
CA VAL A 164 36.51 -2.95 -10.79
C VAL A 164 37.99 -2.57 -10.68
N LYS A 165 38.33 -1.51 -9.92
CA LYS A 165 39.70 -0.97 -9.81
C LYS A 165 40.64 -1.92 -9.05
N GLU A 166 40.16 -2.59 -8.02
CA GLU A 166 40.90 -3.50 -7.17
C GLU A 166 41.17 -4.81 -7.91
N LEU A 167 40.18 -5.32 -8.66
CA LEU A 167 40.39 -6.45 -9.57
C LEU A 167 41.37 -6.13 -10.70
N THR A 168 41.39 -4.87 -11.16
CA THR A 168 42.37 -4.41 -12.15
C THR A 168 43.80 -4.46 -11.58
N PHE A 169 43.97 -4.11 -10.30
CA PHE A 169 45.26 -4.25 -9.61
C PHE A 169 45.73 -5.72 -9.56
N PHE A 170 44.85 -6.65 -9.20
CA PHE A 170 45.18 -8.09 -9.15
C PHE A 170 45.40 -8.72 -10.54
N ARG A 171 44.73 -8.21 -11.57
CA ARG A 171 44.93 -8.64 -12.96
C ARG A 171 46.31 -8.29 -13.50
N GLY A 172 46.87 -7.16 -13.07
CA GLY A 172 48.05 -6.58 -13.70
C GLY A 172 47.75 -6.10 -15.13
N TYR A 173 48.80 -5.87 -15.92
CA TYR A 173 48.69 -5.36 -17.28
C TYR A 173 48.32 -6.49 -18.26
N LYS A 174 47.03 -6.87 -18.27
CA LYS A 174 46.43 -7.62 -19.39
C LYS A 174 46.03 -6.60 -20.45
N ALA A 175 46.93 -6.31 -21.40
CA ALA A 175 46.64 -5.62 -22.67
C ALA A 175 45.49 -4.58 -22.62
N GLN A 176 45.64 -3.48 -21.88
CA GLN A 176 44.72 -2.34 -22.05
C GLN A 176 45.00 -1.70 -23.42
N GLY A 177 44.00 -1.73 -24.31
CA GLY A 177 44.02 -0.99 -25.59
C GLY A 177 44.13 -1.83 -26.87
N ILE A 178 44.18 -3.16 -26.79
CA ILE A 178 44.13 -4.02 -27.99
C ILE A 178 42.66 -4.39 -28.26
N SER A 179 42.11 -3.87 -29.36
CA SER A 179 40.78 -4.25 -29.85
C SER A 179 40.72 -5.77 -30.01
N ALA A 180 39.60 -6.38 -29.58
CA ALA A 180 39.34 -7.82 -29.67
C ALA A 180 39.45 -8.39 -31.11
N GLU A 181 39.55 -7.51 -32.11
CA GLU A 181 39.62 -7.88 -33.53
C GLU A 181 41.03 -8.20 -34.04
N ASN A 182 42.11 -7.90 -33.29
CA ASN A 182 43.48 -8.11 -33.77
C ASN A 182 44.26 -9.16 -32.95
N ALA A 183 44.20 -10.42 -33.42
CA ALA A 183 45.03 -11.59 -33.04
C ALA A 183 45.01 -12.04 -31.56
N PRO A 184 45.12 -13.37 -31.28
CA PRO A 184 45.18 -13.84 -29.90
C PRO A 184 46.52 -13.44 -29.29
N VAL A 185 46.48 -12.46 -28.38
CA VAL A 185 47.64 -12.07 -27.57
C VAL A 185 48.18 -13.32 -26.87
N LYS A 186 49.50 -13.57 -26.98
CA LYS A 186 50.13 -14.70 -26.28
C LYS A 186 50.25 -14.37 -24.80
N PRO A 187 49.95 -15.30 -23.89
CA PRO A 187 50.08 -15.08 -22.45
C PRO A 187 51.47 -14.57 -22.01
N THR A 188 52.53 -15.00 -22.69
CA THR A 188 53.92 -14.56 -22.44
C THR A 188 54.17 -13.07 -22.68
N GLU A 189 53.29 -12.39 -23.42
CA GLU A 189 53.38 -10.95 -23.68
C GLU A 189 52.63 -10.12 -22.61
N CYS A 190 51.89 -10.79 -21.72
CA CYS A 190 51.14 -10.15 -20.64
C CYS A 190 51.98 -10.05 -19.36
N LYS A 191 51.80 -8.97 -18.60
CA LYS A 191 52.39 -8.81 -17.27
C LYS A 191 51.30 -8.89 -16.22
N ILE A 192 50.96 -10.11 -15.82
CA ILE A 192 49.90 -10.36 -14.83
C ILE A 192 50.48 -10.55 -13.44
N ASN A 193 49.77 -10.08 -12.42
CA ASN A 193 50.06 -10.42 -11.02
C ASN A 193 49.40 -11.76 -10.67
N PHE A 194 48.13 -11.93 -11.06
CA PHE A 194 47.40 -13.19 -10.99
C PHE A 194 46.59 -13.46 -12.26
N ALA A 195 46.33 -14.73 -12.53
CA ALA A 195 45.40 -15.14 -13.57
C ALA A 195 43.96 -14.95 -13.06
N VAL A 196 43.44 -13.72 -13.15
CA VAL A 196 42.06 -13.40 -12.78
C VAL A 196 41.12 -13.68 -13.96
N PRO A 197 39.95 -14.33 -13.75
CA PRO A 197 38.93 -14.51 -14.78
C PRO A 197 38.42 -13.16 -15.32
N SER A 198 37.87 -13.17 -16.54
CA SER A 198 37.32 -11.97 -17.18
C SER A 198 36.04 -11.49 -16.49
N ASP A 199 35.69 -10.21 -16.64
CA ASP A 199 34.46 -9.66 -16.05
C ASP A 199 33.20 -10.42 -16.50
N PRO A 200 33.00 -10.75 -17.79
CA PRO A 200 31.84 -11.54 -18.21
C PRO A 200 31.77 -12.92 -17.55
N VAL A 201 32.91 -13.58 -17.33
CA VAL A 201 32.96 -14.87 -16.64
C VAL A 201 32.59 -14.67 -15.16
N LEU A 202 33.24 -13.74 -14.46
CA LEU A 202 32.93 -13.47 -13.06
C LEU A 202 31.47 -13.04 -12.85
N THR A 203 30.93 -12.19 -13.73
CA THR A 203 29.54 -11.74 -13.67
C THR A 203 28.58 -12.89 -13.95
N ARG A 204 28.81 -13.71 -14.99
CA ARG A 204 27.97 -14.87 -15.32
C ARG A 204 27.95 -15.90 -14.20
N GLU A 205 29.11 -16.23 -13.64
CA GLU A 205 29.21 -17.17 -12.52
C GLU A 205 28.64 -16.55 -11.21
N CYS A 206 28.51 -15.23 -11.13
CA CYS A 206 27.79 -14.53 -10.06
C CYS A 206 26.25 -14.51 -10.25
N VAL A 207 25.71 -14.74 -11.45
CA VAL A 207 24.24 -14.68 -11.71
C VAL A 207 23.47 -15.67 -10.83
N SER A 208 24.04 -16.85 -10.56
CA SER A 208 23.44 -17.84 -9.65
C SER A 208 23.27 -17.34 -8.21
N PHE A 209 23.99 -16.29 -7.81
CA PHE A 209 23.89 -15.63 -6.50
C PHE A 209 23.08 -14.33 -6.53
N LEU A 210 22.73 -13.81 -7.71
CA LEU A 210 21.99 -12.56 -7.89
C LEU A 210 20.47 -12.76 -8.02
N ALA A 211 20.00 -14.00 -8.18
CA ALA A 211 18.58 -14.31 -8.38
C ALA A 211 17.67 -13.74 -7.26
N ASP A 212 18.13 -13.77 -6.01
CA ASP A 212 17.38 -13.20 -4.87
C ASP A 212 17.38 -11.68 -4.84
N ALA A 213 18.36 -11.03 -5.47
CA ALA A 213 18.49 -9.58 -5.49
C ALA A 213 17.64 -8.93 -6.60
N GLU A 214 16.88 -9.70 -7.38
CA GLU A 214 15.99 -9.17 -8.43
C GLU A 214 14.70 -8.56 -7.88
N LYS A 215 14.23 -9.02 -6.70
CA LYS A 215 13.03 -8.52 -6.03
C LYS A 215 13.31 -8.16 -4.59
N THR A 216 12.67 -7.10 -4.10
CA THR A 216 12.68 -6.75 -2.67
C THR A 216 12.09 -7.90 -1.85
N GLY A 217 12.59 -8.04 -0.62
CA GLY A 217 12.19 -9.15 0.26
C GLY A 217 13.39 -9.86 0.85
N MET A 218 13.18 -11.15 1.17
CA MET A 218 14.18 -12.00 1.79
C MET A 218 15.21 -12.48 0.79
N LEU A 219 16.49 -12.37 1.16
CA LEU A 219 17.64 -12.89 0.43
C LEU A 219 17.95 -14.31 0.93
N HIS A 220 17.12 -15.28 0.54
CA HIS A 220 17.19 -16.65 1.04
C HIS A 220 18.56 -17.30 0.84
N THR A 221 19.19 -17.13 -0.31
CA THR A 221 20.55 -17.60 -0.64
C THR A 221 21.60 -17.02 0.31
N SER A 222 21.47 -15.74 0.66
CA SER A 222 22.39 -15.07 1.60
C SER A 222 22.18 -15.57 3.03
N LEU A 223 20.92 -15.72 3.44
CA LEU A 223 20.56 -16.26 4.74
C LEU A 223 20.96 -17.74 4.88
N ASP A 224 20.75 -18.56 3.86
CA ASP A 224 21.16 -19.97 3.83
C ASP A 224 22.68 -20.10 3.88
N ALA A 225 23.42 -19.25 3.15
CA ALA A 225 24.87 -19.21 3.21
C ALA A 225 25.37 -18.86 4.61
N PHE A 226 24.71 -17.93 5.31
CA PHE A 226 25.01 -17.59 6.70
C PHE A 226 24.71 -18.77 7.65
N THR A 227 23.60 -19.48 7.43
CA THR A 227 23.12 -20.54 8.33
C THR A 227 23.94 -21.82 8.23
N LYS A 228 24.49 -22.15 7.05
CA LYS A 228 25.22 -23.42 6.79
C LYS A 228 26.30 -23.77 7.82
N ASN A 229 26.91 -22.77 8.46
CA ASN A 229 27.97 -22.97 9.46
C ASN A 229 27.58 -22.51 10.88
N LYS A 230 26.31 -22.11 11.12
CA LYS A 230 25.90 -21.34 12.31
C LYS A 230 24.55 -21.72 12.92
N THR A 231 23.99 -22.89 12.57
CA THR A 231 22.73 -23.38 13.13
C THR A 231 22.78 -23.42 14.67
N GLY A 232 21.81 -22.78 15.34
CA GLY A 232 21.74 -22.73 16.80
C GLY A 232 22.60 -21.65 17.47
N GLN A 233 23.30 -20.80 16.71
CA GLN A 233 24.06 -19.69 17.28
C GLN A 233 23.18 -18.47 17.61
N ASP A 234 23.66 -17.72 18.61
CA ASP A 234 23.11 -16.42 18.99
C ASP A 234 23.59 -15.35 17.99
N VAL A 235 22.63 -14.70 17.35
CA VAL A 235 22.86 -13.69 16.32
C VAL A 235 22.22 -12.36 16.72
N LYS A 236 22.62 -11.31 16.00
CA LYS A 236 21.94 -10.02 16.02
C LYS A 236 21.48 -9.62 14.63
N LEU A 237 20.35 -8.94 14.59
CA LEU A 237 19.85 -8.24 13.41
C LEU A 237 20.23 -6.77 13.48
N SER A 238 20.52 -6.16 12.34
CA SER A 238 20.77 -4.74 12.22
C SER A 238 20.01 -4.22 11.00
N ILE A 239 19.21 -3.16 11.19
CA ILE A 239 18.49 -2.50 10.11
C ILE A 239 19.14 -1.15 9.83
N ASP A 240 19.56 -0.93 8.58
CA ASP A 240 20.21 0.31 8.14
C ASP A 240 19.69 0.76 6.77
N GLY A 241 19.56 2.07 6.60
CA GLY A 241 19.13 2.72 5.36
C GLY A 241 20.30 3.34 4.63
N LYS A 242 20.53 2.97 3.36
CA LYS A 242 21.53 3.60 2.49
C LYS A 242 20.86 4.49 1.46
N LYS A 243 21.19 5.79 1.50
CA LYS A 243 20.73 6.76 0.51
C LYS A 243 21.19 6.38 -0.88
N LEU A 244 20.25 6.42 -1.82
CA LEU A 244 20.50 6.25 -3.23
C LEU A 244 21.02 7.56 -3.81
N ALA A 245 22.15 7.50 -4.51
CA ALA A 245 22.68 8.67 -5.20
C ALA A 245 21.68 9.16 -6.25
N CYS A 246 21.34 10.46 -6.19
CA CYS A 246 20.52 11.10 -7.22
C CYS A 246 21.24 11.01 -8.56
N GLY A 247 20.65 10.31 -9.55
CA GLY A 247 21.23 10.14 -10.89
C GLY A 247 21.55 8.69 -11.27
N LEU A 248 21.51 7.74 -10.34
CA LEU A 248 21.42 6.32 -10.67
C LEU A 248 19.98 6.00 -11.09
N GLY A 249 19.59 6.44 -12.29
CA GLY A 249 18.23 6.34 -12.85
C GLY A 249 17.69 4.92 -13.10
N VAL A 250 18.22 3.93 -12.41
CA VAL A 250 17.97 2.49 -12.62
C VAL A 250 17.36 1.82 -11.39
N LEU A 251 17.39 2.46 -10.21
CA LEU A 251 16.80 1.87 -9.00
C LEU A 251 15.34 2.28 -8.89
N GLY A 252 14.46 1.28 -8.82
CA GLY A 252 13.03 1.33 -9.13
C GLY A 252 12.16 2.20 -8.22
N ASP A 253 10.88 1.86 -8.18
CA ASP A 253 9.91 2.56 -7.33
C ASP A 253 10.03 2.11 -5.87
N GLU A 254 9.47 2.89 -4.95
CA GLU A 254 9.26 2.49 -3.56
C GLU A 254 8.54 1.14 -3.54
N ASP A 255 9.22 0.17 -2.92
CA ASP A 255 8.84 -1.23 -2.79
C ASP A 255 9.29 -1.72 -1.40
N LEU A 256 8.36 -1.69 -0.46
CA LEU A 256 8.54 -2.16 0.91
C LEU A 256 8.02 -3.59 1.07
N CYS A 257 8.20 -4.44 0.05
CA CYS A 257 7.80 -5.84 0.04
C CYS A 257 6.27 -6.01 0.19
N GLY A 258 5.48 -5.07 -0.32
CA GLY A 258 4.01 -5.07 -0.17
C GLY A 258 3.51 -4.59 1.20
N PHE A 259 4.39 -4.12 2.08
CA PHE A 259 4.01 -3.58 3.38
C PHE A 259 3.76 -2.07 3.38
N GLU A 260 3.81 -1.40 2.22
CA GLU A 260 3.47 0.01 2.10
C GLU A 260 2.01 0.27 2.50
N ASN A 261 1.71 1.53 2.84
CA ASN A 261 0.33 1.95 2.92
C ASN A 261 -0.32 1.84 1.52
N PRO A 262 -1.52 1.24 1.42
CA PRO A 262 -2.21 1.10 0.14
C PRO A 262 -2.37 2.44 -0.59
N PRO A 263 -2.30 2.44 -1.93
CA PRO A 263 -1.97 1.31 -2.78
C PRO A 263 -0.45 0.98 -2.78
N THR A 264 -0.10 -0.31 -2.68
CA THR A 264 1.27 -0.82 -2.79
C THR A 264 1.84 -0.63 -4.21
N LEU A 265 3.14 -0.87 -4.45
CA LEU A 265 3.68 -0.83 -5.82
C LEU A 265 2.97 -1.81 -6.75
N SER A 266 2.73 -3.02 -6.26
CA SER A 266 1.99 -4.06 -6.98
C SER A 266 0.57 -3.61 -7.31
N ASP A 267 -0.13 -2.99 -6.35
CA ASP A 267 -1.48 -2.44 -6.60
C ASP A 267 -1.45 -1.34 -7.66
N ARG A 268 -0.48 -0.41 -7.60
CA ARG A 268 -0.37 0.68 -8.59
C ARG A 268 -0.12 0.15 -10.00
N LYS A 269 0.75 -0.85 -10.15
CA LYS A 269 1.02 -1.49 -11.45
C LYS A 269 -0.19 -2.27 -11.96
N ARG A 270 -0.83 -3.05 -11.10
CA ARG A 270 -2.05 -3.79 -11.43
C ARG A 270 -3.18 -2.86 -11.84
N ASN A 271 -3.38 -1.76 -11.13
CA ASN A 271 -4.41 -0.79 -11.47
C ASN A 271 -4.15 -0.13 -12.83
N LEU A 272 -2.90 0.25 -13.12
CA LEU A 272 -2.54 0.75 -14.46
C LEU A 272 -2.82 -0.29 -15.55
N GLU A 273 -2.47 -1.56 -15.30
CA GLU A 273 -2.74 -2.64 -16.25
C GLU A 273 -4.24 -2.83 -16.51
N ILE A 274 -5.06 -2.81 -15.45
CA ILE A 274 -6.53 -2.85 -15.57
C ILE A 274 -7.04 -1.65 -16.38
N GLU A 275 -6.57 -0.44 -16.07
CA GLU A 275 -6.94 0.79 -16.77
C GLU A 275 -6.61 0.74 -18.26
N LEU A 276 -5.42 0.24 -18.62
CA LEU A 276 -5.00 0.08 -20.01
C LEU A 276 -5.77 -1.05 -20.72
N ASN A 277 -6.09 -2.15 -20.02
CA ASN A 277 -6.87 -3.24 -20.58
C ASN A 277 -8.31 -2.81 -20.91
N THR A 278 -8.94 -1.97 -20.08
CA THR A 278 -10.27 -1.40 -20.39
C THR A 278 -10.25 -0.60 -21.69
N LEU A 279 -9.20 0.19 -21.94
CA LEU A 279 -9.06 0.92 -23.21
C LEU A 279 -8.72 0.00 -24.38
N LYS A 280 -8.01 -1.09 -24.11
CA LYS A 280 -7.71 -2.11 -25.11
C LYS A 280 -8.98 -2.79 -25.62
N GLU A 281 -9.98 -3.02 -24.76
CA GLU A 281 -11.29 -3.55 -25.20
C GLU A 281 -11.95 -2.64 -26.25
N VAL A 282 -11.90 -1.31 -26.05
CA VAL A 282 -12.38 -0.34 -27.05
C VAL A 282 -11.57 -0.46 -28.34
N LYS A 283 -10.24 -0.55 -28.23
CA LYS A 283 -9.34 -0.68 -29.37
C LYS A 283 -9.62 -1.96 -30.17
N ASP A 284 -9.76 -3.10 -29.51
CA ASP A 284 -10.04 -4.39 -30.12
C ASP A 284 -11.38 -4.36 -30.89
N ILE A 285 -12.40 -3.70 -30.33
CA ILE A 285 -13.69 -3.47 -31.02
C ILE A 285 -13.48 -2.60 -32.26
N THR A 286 -12.72 -1.51 -32.16
CA THR A 286 -12.45 -0.65 -33.34
C THR A 286 -11.71 -1.42 -34.42
N GLU A 287 -10.61 -2.11 -34.10
CA GLU A 287 -9.77 -2.81 -35.07
C GLU A 287 -10.50 -3.97 -35.76
N THR A 288 -11.36 -4.69 -35.04
CA THR A 288 -12.15 -5.79 -35.61
C THR A 288 -13.15 -5.29 -36.66
N ASN A 289 -13.61 -4.04 -36.53
CA ASN A 289 -14.59 -3.41 -37.42
C ASN A 289 -13.95 -2.44 -38.43
N SER A 290 -12.65 -2.12 -38.30
CA SER A 290 -11.90 -1.20 -39.18
C SER A 290 -11.53 -1.79 -40.57
N ILE A 291 -12.10 -2.92 -40.99
CA ILE A 291 -11.86 -3.46 -42.34
C ILE A 291 -12.50 -2.55 -43.42
N ASP A 292 -13.48 -1.72 -43.02
CA ASP A 292 -14.14 -0.73 -43.87
C ASP A 292 -14.09 0.66 -43.21
N ASN A 293 -13.24 1.55 -43.75
CA ASN A 293 -13.05 2.93 -43.25
C ASN A 293 -14.31 3.81 -43.37
N THR A 294 -15.43 3.28 -43.87
CA THR A 294 -16.71 3.98 -43.99
C THR A 294 -17.68 3.69 -42.82
N ILE A 295 -17.37 2.74 -41.95
CA ILE A 295 -18.22 2.37 -40.80
C ILE A 295 -18.13 3.44 -39.71
N ASN A 296 -19.28 4.00 -39.33
CA ASN A 296 -19.38 4.94 -38.22
C ASN A 296 -19.67 4.21 -36.92
N ILE A 297 -19.40 4.85 -35.77
CA ILE A 297 -19.68 4.28 -34.45
C ILE A 297 -21.15 3.83 -34.30
N THR A 298 -22.09 4.55 -34.93
CA THR A 298 -23.52 4.26 -34.90
C THR A 298 -23.94 3.05 -35.73
N ASP A 299 -23.06 2.58 -36.62
CA ASP A 299 -23.31 1.46 -37.53
C ASP A 299 -22.87 0.11 -36.93
N LEU A 300 -22.21 0.14 -35.76
CA LEU A 300 -21.85 -1.04 -34.99
C LEU A 300 -23.09 -1.74 -34.41
N ASP A 301 -22.97 -3.04 -34.12
CA ASP A 301 -24.01 -3.76 -33.40
C ASP A 301 -24.20 -3.20 -31.97
N LYS A 302 -25.42 -3.39 -31.45
CA LYS A 302 -25.82 -2.82 -30.15
C LYS A 302 -24.95 -3.30 -28.98
N ASP A 303 -24.47 -4.54 -29.02
CA ASP A 303 -23.69 -5.12 -27.93
C ASP A 303 -22.27 -4.52 -27.91
N ASN A 304 -21.65 -4.35 -29.07
CA ASN A 304 -20.38 -3.63 -29.21
C ASN A 304 -20.51 -2.16 -28.81
N ILE A 305 -21.59 -1.46 -29.19
CA ILE A 305 -21.85 -0.08 -28.76
C ILE A 305 -21.95 0.01 -27.23
N LEU A 306 -22.71 -0.91 -26.61
CA LEU A 306 -22.90 -0.90 -25.16
C LEU A 306 -21.58 -1.19 -24.42
N THR A 307 -20.84 -2.20 -24.85
CA THR A 307 -19.54 -2.58 -24.28
C THR A 307 -18.54 -1.43 -24.39
N MET A 308 -18.42 -0.84 -25.58
CA MET A 308 -17.56 0.31 -25.84
C MET A 308 -17.94 1.51 -24.97
N LYS A 309 -19.24 1.85 -24.90
CA LYS A 309 -19.73 2.94 -24.05
C LYS A 309 -19.35 2.72 -22.59
N GLN A 310 -19.54 1.52 -22.06
CA GLN A 310 -19.18 1.19 -20.68
C GLN A 310 -17.67 1.32 -20.43
N ALA A 311 -16.84 0.77 -21.32
CA ALA A 311 -15.38 0.87 -21.22
C ALA A 311 -14.89 2.33 -21.29
N ILE A 312 -15.50 3.16 -22.14
CA ILE A 312 -15.19 4.60 -22.22
C ILE A 312 -15.61 5.33 -20.93
N LEU A 313 -16.80 5.06 -20.39
CA LEU A 313 -17.25 5.67 -19.14
C LEU A 313 -16.33 5.29 -17.96
N ILE A 314 -15.93 4.02 -17.86
CA ILE A 314 -14.95 3.55 -16.87
C ILE A 314 -13.60 4.28 -17.05
N SER A 315 -13.18 4.47 -18.29
CA SER A 315 -11.93 5.20 -18.62
C SER A 315 -12.01 6.67 -18.20
N ILE A 316 -13.14 7.35 -18.40
CA ILE A 316 -13.38 8.71 -17.90
C ILE A 316 -13.24 8.76 -16.38
N THR A 317 -13.83 7.81 -15.65
CA THR A 317 -13.69 7.72 -14.18
C THR A 317 -12.23 7.49 -13.77
N ASN A 318 -11.52 6.57 -14.44
CA ASN A 318 -10.11 6.28 -14.15
C ASN A 318 -9.22 7.51 -14.35
N LEU A 319 -9.37 8.21 -15.48
CA LEU A 319 -8.65 9.46 -15.76
C LEU A 319 -8.96 10.53 -14.70
N SER A 320 -10.21 10.63 -14.28
CA SER A 320 -10.67 11.57 -13.24
C SER A 320 -10.04 11.26 -11.88
N ILE A 321 -9.90 9.99 -11.52
CA ILE A 321 -9.18 9.56 -10.31
C ILE A 321 -7.71 9.95 -10.40
N ARG A 322 -7.06 9.79 -11.55
CA ARG A 322 -5.67 10.24 -11.74
C ARG A 322 -5.53 11.76 -11.61
N ILE A 323 -6.51 12.53 -12.08
CA ILE A 323 -6.54 13.99 -11.88
C ILE A 323 -6.64 14.31 -10.39
N LYS A 324 -7.53 13.65 -9.64
CA LYS A 324 -7.64 13.79 -8.18
C LYS A 324 -6.29 13.55 -7.49
N ASP A 325 -5.64 12.41 -7.77
CA ASP A 325 -4.34 12.06 -7.21
C ASP A 325 -3.26 13.12 -7.51
N LEU A 326 -3.25 13.65 -8.74
CA LEU A 326 -2.33 14.71 -9.17
C LEU A 326 -2.60 16.05 -8.45
N ARG A 327 -3.88 16.40 -8.22
CA ARG A 327 -4.22 17.62 -7.46
C ARG A 327 -3.82 17.51 -5.99
N GLU A 328 -4.05 16.36 -5.37
CA GLU A 328 -3.59 16.09 -4.00
C GLU A 328 -2.07 16.17 -3.91
N LEU A 329 -1.36 15.62 -4.90
CA LEU A 329 0.09 15.75 -5.01
C LEU A 329 0.52 17.22 -5.13
N ILE A 330 -0.14 18.02 -5.96
CA ILE A 330 0.14 19.47 -6.09
C ILE A 330 -0.03 20.17 -4.75
N VAL A 331 -1.12 19.93 -4.02
CA VAL A 331 -1.35 20.52 -2.69
C VAL A 331 -0.22 20.14 -1.72
N LYS A 332 0.14 18.86 -1.66
CA LYS A 332 1.25 18.37 -0.82
C LYS A 332 2.58 19.03 -1.19
N LYS A 333 2.87 19.19 -2.49
CA LYS A 333 4.12 19.82 -2.97
C LYS A 333 4.13 21.33 -2.76
N LYS A 334 2.99 22.03 -2.90
CA LYS A 334 2.87 23.45 -2.56
C LYS A 334 3.11 23.67 -1.07
N LEU A 335 2.51 22.87 -0.20
CA LEU A 335 2.75 22.95 1.24
C LEU A 335 4.23 22.69 1.59
N GLY A 336 4.83 21.66 1.00
CA GLY A 336 6.26 21.37 1.15
C GLY A 336 7.15 22.51 0.66
N LEU A 337 6.81 23.11 -0.50
CA LEU A 337 7.51 24.25 -1.06
C LEU A 337 7.42 25.48 -0.14
N THR A 338 6.24 25.81 0.38
CA THR A 338 6.07 26.91 1.33
C THR A 338 6.91 26.70 2.60
N ASN A 339 7.00 25.48 3.10
CA ASN A 339 7.83 25.16 4.26
C ASN A 339 9.33 25.23 3.98
N LEU A 340 9.78 24.82 2.79
CA LEU A 340 11.18 24.94 2.37
C LEU A 340 11.58 26.39 2.15
N MET A 341 10.73 27.18 1.48
CA MET A 341 10.99 28.59 1.20
C MET A 341 11.11 29.43 2.48
N LYS A 342 10.40 29.08 3.56
CA LYS A 342 10.55 29.72 4.88
C LYS A 342 11.92 29.49 5.53
N GLN A 343 12.68 28.49 5.09
CA GLN A 343 14.01 28.16 5.63
C GLN A 343 15.15 28.74 4.78
N VAL A 344 14.84 29.46 3.70
CA VAL A 344 15.82 30.08 2.82
C VAL A 344 15.98 31.56 3.20
N GLU A 345 17.22 31.98 3.40
CA GLU A 345 17.60 33.38 3.42
C GLU A 345 18.17 33.77 2.04
N GLY A 346 17.65 34.83 1.41
CA GLY A 346 18.09 35.28 0.09
C GLY A 346 17.47 34.50 -1.10
N ASP A 347 18.19 34.43 -2.23
CA ASP A 347 17.74 33.64 -3.38
C ASP A 347 17.83 32.14 -3.05
N TRP A 348 16.72 31.43 -3.24
CA TRP A 348 16.62 30.00 -2.98
C TRP A 348 17.54 29.17 -3.86
N LYS A 349 17.97 29.68 -5.01
CA LYS A 349 18.91 29.00 -5.91
C LYS A 349 20.28 28.80 -5.28
N ASP A 350 20.68 29.68 -4.36
CA ASP A 350 21.97 29.62 -3.66
C ASP A 350 21.89 28.81 -2.35
N SER A 351 20.69 28.35 -1.97
CA SER A 351 20.48 27.57 -0.77
C SER A 351 20.88 26.10 -0.96
N LYS A 352 21.31 25.45 0.14
CA LYS A 352 21.45 23.97 0.21
C LYS A 352 20.13 23.24 -0.07
N LEU A 353 18.99 23.93 0.06
CA LEU A 353 17.65 23.41 -0.24
C LEU A 353 17.24 23.55 -1.71
N ALA A 354 18.08 24.17 -2.57
CA ALA A 354 17.75 24.40 -3.98
C ALA A 354 17.31 23.13 -4.73
N PRO A 355 17.92 21.94 -4.57
CA PRO A 355 17.46 20.73 -5.24
C PRO A 355 16.05 20.31 -4.82
N ALA A 356 15.72 20.43 -3.53
CA ALA A 356 14.39 20.08 -3.01
C ALA A 356 13.31 21.07 -3.47
N ILE A 357 13.64 22.36 -3.48
CA ILE A 357 12.76 23.43 -3.98
C ILE A 357 12.51 23.25 -5.47
N SER A 358 13.56 23.02 -6.26
CA SER A 358 13.47 22.74 -7.70
C SER A 358 12.60 21.52 -7.96
N PHE A 359 12.82 20.42 -7.22
CA PHE A 359 12.01 19.21 -7.35
C PHE A 359 10.52 19.45 -7.09
N CYS A 360 10.17 20.18 -6.02
CA CYS A 360 8.77 20.54 -5.75
C CYS A 360 8.17 21.38 -6.89
N LYS A 361 8.89 22.40 -7.37
CA LYS A 361 8.43 23.25 -8.49
C LYS A 361 8.22 22.44 -9.77
N THR A 362 9.19 21.63 -10.16
CA THR A 362 9.09 20.77 -11.35
C THR A 362 7.93 19.79 -11.23
N LYS A 363 7.74 19.14 -10.07
CA LYS A 363 6.60 18.24 -9.86
C LYS A 363 5.26 18.94 -9.94
N ILE A 364 5.12 20.16 -9.41
CA ILE A 364 3.89 20.95 -9.55
C ILE A 364 3.60 21.23 -11.02
N ILE A 365 4.59 21.75 -11.77
CA ILE A 365 4.42 22.09 -13.19
C ILE A 365 4.08 20.85 -14.03
N HIS A 366 4.79 19.75 -13.82
CA HIS A 366 4.53 18.52 -14.55
C HIS A 366 3.14 17.96 -14.25
N SER A 367 2.74 17.89 -12.97
CA SER A 367 1.39 17.48 -12.60
C SER A 367 0.30 18.38 -13.19
N GLN A 368 0.52 19.69 -13.28
CA GLN A 368 -0.43 20.61 -13.93
C GLN A 368 -0.55 20.35 -15.43
N SER A 369 0.57 20.07 -16.11
CA SER A 369 0.56 19.69 -17.53
C SER A 369 -0.20 18.38 -17.74
N THR A 370 0.11 17.35 -16.95
CA THR A 370 -0.55 16.05 -17.05
C THR A 370 -2.05 16.15 -16.77
N ILE A 371 -2.50 16.95 -15.79
CA ILE A 371 -3.93 17.18 -15.56
C ILE A 371 -4.60 17.76 -16.82
N LYS A 372 -3.95 18.71 -17.50
CA LYS A 372 -4.49 19.30 -18.74
C LYS A 372 -4.64 18.24 -19.83
N ASP A 373 -3.66 17.36 -19.99
CA ASP A 373 -3.69 16.28 -20.99
C ASP A 373 -4.78 15.25 -20.67
N LEU A 374 -4.94 14.88 -19.40
CA LEU A 374 -6.02 14.00 -18.94
C LEU A 374 -7.41 14.63 -19.16
N LEU A 375 -7.59 15.91 -18.83
CA LEU A 375 -8.85 16.63 -19.09
C LEU A 375 -9.19 16.68 -20.58
N ASN A 376 -8.20 16.88 -21.46
CA ASN A 376 -8.40 16.82 -22.90
C ASN A 376 -8.81 15.41 -23.37
N CYS A 377 -8.25 14.35 -22.78
CA CYS A 377 -8.68 12.98 -23.07
C CYS A 377 -10.13 12.74 -22.63
N ILE A 378 -10.50 13.16 -21.41
CA ILE A 378 -11.88 13.09 -20.90
C ILE A 378 -12.85 13.85 -21.81
N ASP A 379 -12.44 15.02 -22.32
CA ASP A 379 -13.26 15.82 -23.23
C ASP A 379 -13.59 15.05 -24.52
N ASN A 380 -12.57 14.49 -25.17
CA ASN A 380 -12.75 13.71 -26.40
C ASN A 380 -13.58 12.45 -26.15
N LEU A 381 -13.30 11.71 -25.07
CA LEU A 381 -14.06 10.52 -24.69
C LEU A 381 -15.52 10.86 -24.36
N GLY A 382 -15.76 11.97 -23.66
CA GLY A 382 -17.11 12.46 -23.36
C GLY A 382 -17.88 12.81 -24.63
N PHE A 383 -17.24 13.47 -25.60
CA PHE A 383 -17.84 13.73 -26.90
C PHE A 383 -18.24 12.44 -27.63
N ILE A 384 -17.36 11.42 -27.62
CA ILE A 384 -17.67 10.10 -28.21
C ILE A 384 -18.89 9.46 -27.54
N VAL A 385 -18.98 9.50 -26.21
CA VAL A 385 -20.15 8.97 -25.50
C VAL A 385 -21.41 9.77 -25.85
N ALA A 386 -21.31 11.09 -26.00
CA ALA A 386 -22.42 11.91 -26.46
C ALA A 386 -22.85 11.54 -27.90
N CYS A 387 -21.91 11.22 -28.80
CA CYS A 387 -22.23 10.68 -30.14
C CYS A 387 -22.99 9.36 -30.04
N ILE A 388 -22.51 8.42 -29.22
CA ILE A 388 -23.18 7.13 -28.98
C ILE A 388 -24.59 7.33 -28.42
N ASN A 389 -24.77 8.32 -27.55
CA ASN A 389 -26.05 8.65 -26.93
C ASN A 389 -27.00 9.43 -27.86
N GLY A 390 -26.54 9.91 -29.01
CA GLY A 390 -27.32 10.81 -29.87
C GLY A 390 -27.45 12.24 -29.33
N THR A 391 -26.64 12.62 -28.33
CA THR A 391 -26.66 13.91 -27.64
C THR A 391 -25.45 14.79 -27.97
N ALA A 392 -24.64 14.40 -28.97
CA ALA A 392 -23.48 15.17 -29.42
C ALA A 392 -23.81 16.62 -29.82
N ALA A 393 -25.06 16.86 -30.22
CA ALA A 393 -25.58 18.18 -30.53
C ALA A 393 -25.51 19.17 -29.34
N ASP A 394 -25.62 18.68 -28.11
CA ASP A 394 -25.53 19.50 -26.89
C ASP A 394 -24.13 19.47 -26.27
N TYR A 395 -23.24 18.56 -26.71
CA TYR A 395 -21.88 18.49 -26.16
C TYR A 395 -20.97 19.57 -26.76
N VAL A 396 -20.31 20.36 -25.91
CA VAL A 396 -19.40 21.45 -26.32
C VAL A 396 -17.96 21.09 -25.99
N ILE A 397 -17.08 20.84 -26.97
CA ILE A 397 -15.66 20.50 -26.75
C ILE A 397 -14.83 21.73 -26.30
N GLY A 398 -13.83 21.47 -25.46
CA GLY A 398 -12.83 22.42 -24.98
C GLY A 398 -12.99 22.83 -23.51
N CYS A 399 -11.96 23.50 -23.00
CA CYS A 399 -11.93 24.14 -21.68
C CYS A 399 -12.02 25.66 -21.84
N GLY A 400 -12.89 26.30 -21.08
CA GLY A 400 -13.19 27.73 -21.18
C GLY A 400 -13.94 28.13 -22.46
N THR A 401 -14.41 27.16 -23.25
CA THR A 401 -15.23 27.42 -24.44
C THR A 401 -16.56 28.03 -24.01
N LYS A 402 -17.03 29.03 -24.78
CA LYS A 402 -18.32 29.67 -24.52
C LYS A 402 -19.47 28.77 -24.97
N VAL A 403 -20.42 28.51 -24.07
CA VAL A 403 -21.70 27.86 -24.36
C VAL A 403 -22.83 28.87 -24.22
N HIS A 404 -23.64 29.01 -25.26
CA HIS A 404 -24.86 29.81 -25.22
C HIS A 404 -25.99 28.93 -24.72
N LEU A 405 -26.55 29.23 -23.54
CA LEU A 405 -27.60 28.41 -22.94
C LEU A 405 -28.87 28.39 -23.81
N ASP A 406 -29.12 29.42 -24.63
CA ASP A 406 -30.22 29.44 -25.61
C ASP A 406 -30.11 28.35 -26.68
N ASN A 407 -28.91 27.82 -26.91
CA ASN A 407 -28.64 26.81 -27.95
C ASN A 407 -28.54 25.39 -27.36
N GLN A 408 -28.88 25.20 -26.09
CA GLN A 408 -28.81 23.91 -25.40
C GLN A 408 -30.20 23.33 -25.25
N THR A 409 -30.51 22.27 -26.02
CA THR A 409 -31.86 21.68 -26.04
C THR A 409 -32.21 20.92 -24.76
N ASN A 410 -31.18 20.60 -23.97
CA ASN A 410 -31.29 19.95 -22.67
C ASN A 410 -31.29 20.95 -21.49
N TYR A 411 -31.42 22.25 -21.73
CA TYR A 411 -31.55 23.29 -20.71
C TYR A 411 -32.96 23.87 -20.70
N ILE A 412 -33.54 23.99 -19.50
CA ILE A 412 -34.83 24.63 -19.26
C ILE A 412 -34.61 25.70 -18.19
N CYS A 413 -34.74 26.96 -18.60
CA CYS A 413 -34.59 28.10 -17.70
C CYS A 413 -35.88 28.35 -16.91
N LEU A 414 -35.77 28.72 -15.64
CA LEU A 414 -36.89 29.26 -14.88
C LEU A 414 -36.91 30.78 -15.06
N LYS A 415 -37.97 31.35 -15.63
CA LYS A 415 -38.10 32.80 -15.90
C LYS A 415 -38.34 33.59 -14.62
N HIS A 416 -37.99 34.86 -14.64
CA HIS A 416 -38.40 35.80 -13.59
C HIS A 416 -39.88 36.12 -13.73
N LEU A 417 -40.61 36.09 -12.61
CA LEU A 417 -41.98 36.55 -12.51
C LEU A 417 -42.00 38.05 -12.23
N THR A 418 -42.78 38.81 -13.01
CA THR A 418 -42.90 40.28 -12.90
C THR A 418 -43.95 40.72 -11.88
N THR A 419 -44.92 39.84 -11.57
CA THR A 419 -46.05 40.11 -10.68
C THR A 419 -45.83 39.49 -9.30
N ASP A 420 -46.34 40.17 -8.27
CA ASP A 420 -46.40 39.65 -6.91
C ASP A 420 -47.46 38.53 -6.84
N LEU A 421 -47.02 37.30 -7.03
CA LEU A 421 -47.85 36.10 -6.84
C LEU A 421 -48.08 35.85 -5.35
N GLU A 422 -49.28 35.38 -5.02
CA GLU A 422 -49.54 34.83 -3.69
C GLU A 422 -48.67 33.57 -3.51
N ILE A 423 -47.67 33.69 -2.65
CA ILE A 423 -46.67 32.64 -2.45
C ILE A 423 -47.26 31.55 -1.55
N ASN A 424 -47.49 30.37 -2.13
CA ASN A 424 -47.95 29.18 -1.42
C ASN A 424 -47.14 27.94 -1.87
N ALA A 425 -47.50 26.75 -1.37
CA ALA A 425 -46.76 25.53 -1.65
C ALA A 425 -46.85 25.05 -3.12
N GLU A 426 -47.86 25.51 -3.86
CA GLU A 426 -48.05 25.21 -5.28
C GLU A 426 -47.25 26.17 -6.15
N THR A 427 -47.23 27.46 -5.82
CA THR A 427 -46.53 28.50 -6.59
C THR A 427 -45.04 28.63 -6.26
N SER A 428 -44.57 28.07 -5.15
CA SER A 428 -43.19 28.25 -4.69
C SER A 428 -42.14 27.65 -5.64
N ASP A 429 -42.47 26.58 -6.37
CA ASP A 429 -41.56 25.92 -7.31
C ASP A 429 -41.25 26.78 -8.53
N SER A 430 -42.07 27.79 -8.82
CA SER A 430 -41.90 28.73 -9.93
C SER A 430 -41.13 29.99 -9.52
N ILE A 431 -40.73 30.10 -8.24
CA ILE A 431 -39.99 31.27 -7.74
C ILE A 431 -38.50 31.12 -8.02
N LYS A 432 -38.01 31.86 -9.01
CA LYS A 432 -36.60 31.86 -9.39
C LYS A 432 -35.68 32.22 -8.22
N GLN A 433 -34.60 31.44 -8.04
CA GLN A 433 -33.58 31.71 -7.05
C GLN A 433 -33.05 33.16 -7.16
N ARG A 434 -32.79 33.81 -6.02
CA ARG A 434 -32.29 35.19 -5.90
C ARG A 434 -33.24 36.32 -6.32
N SER A 435 -34.44 36.01 -6.80
CA SER A 435 -35.51 37.00 -6.93
C SER A 435 -35.89 37.60 -5.57
N ASP A 436 -36.56 38.75 -5.56
CA ASP A 436 -37.00 39.36 -4.30
C ASP A 436 -38.07 38.51 -3.60
N ASN A 437 -38.97 37.87 -4.37
CA ASN A 437 -39.91 36.87 -3.86
C ASN A 437 -39.20 35.68 -3.18
N TRP A 438 -38.09 35.21 -3.75
CA TRP A 438 -37.26 34.17 -3.13
C TRP A 438 -36.64 34.62 -1.80
N LYS A 439 -36.13 35.86 -1.74
CA LYS A 439 -35.55 36.42 -0.50
C LYS A 439 -36.61 36.58 0.58
N ASN A 440 -37.79 37.10 0.21
CA ASN A 440 -38.91 37.30 1.13
C ASN A 440 -39.42 35.96 1.69
N LEU A 441 -39.61 34.97 0.83
CA LEU A 441 -40.03 33.62 1.25
C LEU A 441 -39.03 32.98 2.23
N ARG A 442 -37.72 33.12 1.96
CA ARG A 442 -36.68 32.58 2.84
C ARG A 442 -36.57 33.33 4.16
N ALA A 443 -36.79 34.64 4.17
CA ALA A 443 -36.78 35.46 5.39
C ALA A 443 -37.88 35.04 6.36
N GLY A 444 -39.05 34.60 5.86
CA GLY A 444 -40.14 34.08 6.68
C GLY A 444 -39.94 32.65 7.21
N SER A 445 -38.94 31.91 6.72
CA SER A 445 -38.70 30.52 7.12
C SER A 445 -37.85 30.40 8.39
N ARG A 446 -38.15 29.41 9.25
CA ARG A 446 -37.30 29.11 10.41
C ARG A 446 -36.02 28.36 10.03
N VAL A 447 -36.08 27.58 8.96
CA VAL A 447 -34.94 26.80 8.48
C VAL A 447 -34.96 26.77 6.96
N THR A 448 -33.77 26.80 6.36
CA THR A 448 -33.56 26.53 4.94
C THR A 448 -32.70 25.30 4.76
N GLY A 449 -32.75 24.65 3.59
CA GLY A 449 -31.90 23.49 3.28
C GLY A 449 -30.41 23.74 3.59
N SER A 450 -29.89 24.90 3.19
CA SER A 450 -28.51 25.34 3.45
C SER A 450 -28.16 25.62 4.92
N THR A 451 -29.16 25.79 5.79
CA THR A 451 -28.94 26.09 7.23
C THR A 451 -29.19 24.90 8.13
N LEU A 452 -29.80 23.81 7.64
CA LEU A 452 -30.19 22.63 8.42
C LEU A 452 -29.06 22.15 9.32
N PHE A 453 -27.88 21.88 8.75
CA PHE A 453 -26.70 21.42 9.48
C PHE A 453 -26.40 22.23 10.76
N ARG A 454 -26.44 23.56 10.66
CA ARG A 454 -26.19 24.46 11.81
C ARG A 454 -27.41 24.54 12.73
N ALA A 455 -28.62 24.59 12.16
CA ALA A 455 -29.86 24.71 12.91
C ALA A 455 -30.08 23.54 13.89
N ILE A 456 -29.77 22.31 13.46
CA ILE A 456 -29.88 21.11 14.31
C ILE A 456 -28.63 20.83 15.15
N GLY A 457 -27.64 21.74 15.18
CA GLY A 457 -26.51 21.67 16.11
C GLY A 457 -25.38 20.72 15.72
N LEU A 458 -25.24 20.38 14.44
CA LEU A 458 -24.14 19.52 13.94
C LEU A 458 -22.83 20.29 13.72
N GLY A 459 -22.88 21.63 13.78
CA GLY A 459 -21.70 22.50 13.88
C GLY A 459 -21.31 22.76 15.33
N THR A 460 -21.07 24.02 15.66
CA THR A 460 -20.84 24.44 17.05
C THR A 460 -22.16 24.83 17.75
N LEU A 461 -22.23 24.65 19.07
CA LEU A 461 -23.36 25.15 19.87
C LEU A 461 -23.59 26.66 19.66
N LYS A 462 -22.51 27.43 19.48
CA LYS A 462 -22.56 28.86 19.22
C LYS A 462 -23.27 29.16 17.88
N GLU A 463 -22.97 28.42 16.82
CA GLU A 463 -23.64 28.57 15.53
C GLU A 463 -25.12 28.20 15.62
N GLN A 464 -25.46 27.13 16.35
CA GLN A 464 -26.84 26.72 16.57
C GLN A 464 -27.63 27.81 17.32
N GLN A 465 -27.06 28.32 18.40
CA GLN A 465 -27.62 29.43 19.17
C GLN A 465 -27.78 30.69 18.33
N THR A 466 -26.81 30.99 17.48
CA THR A 466 -26.88 32.13 16.55
C THR A 466 -28.02 31.97 15.55
N HIS A 467 -28.20 30.78 14.99
CA HIS A 467 -29.34 30.48 14.11
C HIS A 467 -30.67 30.63 14.85
N TYR A 468 -30.78 30.09 16.06
CA TYR A 468 -31.95 30.23 16.91
C TYR A 468 -32.28 31.71 17.21
N ASP A 469 -31.28 32.50 17.64
CA ASP A 469 -31.46 33.90 17.99
C ASP A 469 -31.88 34.72 16.75
N LYS A 470 -31.40 34.37 15.56
CA LYS A 470 -31.86 34.98 14.30
C LYS A 470 -33.35 34.75 14.06
N VAL A 471 -33.81 33.50 14.17
CA VAL A 471 -35.17 33.14 13.72
C VAL A 471 -36.26 33.38 14.77
N TYR A 472 -35.94 33.28 16.06
CA TYR A 472 -36.91 33.50 17.14
C TYR A 472 -36.80 34.87 17.81
N ARG A 473 -35.64 35.53 17.75
CA ARG A 473 -35.41 36.84 18.39
C ARG A 473 -35.15 37.97 17.40
N GLY A 474 -35.11 37.68 16.10
CA GLY A 474 -34.82 38.68 15.06
C GLY A 474 -33.41 39.26 15.15
N VAL A 475 -32.46 38.57 15.80
CA VAL A 475 -31.09 39.07 15.94
C VAL A 475 -30.35 38.85 14.63
N GLU A 476 -30.16 39.93 13.87
CA GLU A 476 -29.33 39.87 12.67
C GLU A 476 -27.84 39.78 13.02
N VAL A 477 -27.14 38.86 12.36
CA VAL A 477 -25.69 38.78 12.40
C VAL A 477 -25.14 39.25 11.07
N PRO A 478 -24.34 40.33 11.03
CA PRO A 478 -23.79 40.84 9.78
C PRO A 478 -22.87 39.80 9.13
N VAL A 479 -23.03 39.64 7.82
CA VAL A 479 -22.18 38.78 7.01
C VAL A 479 -20.79 39.43 6.92
N SER A 480 -19.75 38.70 7.31
CA SER A 480 -18.37 39.20 7.19
C SER A 480 -18.00 39.46 5.73
N SER A 481 -17.15 40.45 5.46
CA SER A 481 -16.69 40.79 4.09
C SER A 481 -16.08 39.59 3.35
N LYS A 482 -15.30 38.76 4.05
CA LYS A 482 -14.73 37.53 3.48
C LYS A 482 -15.80 36.52 3.07
N LEU A 483 -16.86 36.39 3.85
CA LEU A 483 -17.98 35.50 3.53
C LEU A 483 -18.83 36.06 2.38
N GLN A 484 -19.01 37.38 2.33
CA GLN A 484 -19.68 38.03 1.21
C GLN A 484 -18.93 37.78 -0.12
N GLN A 485 -17.59 37.93 -0.13
CA GLN A 485 -16.78 37.61 -1.31
C GLN A 485 -16.94 36.16 -1.78
N LEU A 486 -17.09 35.21 -0.85
CA LEU A 486 -17.35 33.80 -1.18
C LEU A 486 -18.72 33.63 -1.84
N PHE A 487 -19.76 34.33 -1.36
CA PHE A 487 -21.08 34.31 -1.98
C PHE A 487 -21.08 34.95 -3.36
N ASP A 488 -20.49 36.15 -3.50
CA ASP A 488 -20.44 36.87 -4.77
C ASP A 488 -19.70 36.06 -5.84
N TYR A 489 -18.58 35.42 -5.48
CA TYR A 489 -17.86 34.52 -6.38
C TYR A 489 -18.72 33.32 -6.77
N GLY A 490 -19.38 32.68 -5.80
CA GLY A 490 -20.25 31.54 -6.05
C GLY A 490 -21.36 31.86 -7.04
N THR A 491 -22.06 32.97 -6.80
CA THR A 491 -23.12 33.51 -7.66
C THR A 491 -22.61 33.80 -9.08
N ALA A 492 -21.44 34.42 -9.22
CA ALA A 492 -20.90 34.77 -10.54
C ALA A 492 -20.48 33.53 -11.36
N GLN A 493 -20.11 32.43 -10.71
CA GLN A 493 -19.58 31.23 -11.38
C GLN A 493 -20.62 30.13 -11.59
N GLU A 494 -21.74 30.15 -10.87
CA GLU A 494 -22.78 29.12 -10.95
C GLU A 494 -23.29 28.91 -12.38
N ILE A 495 -23.50 29.98 -13.14
CA ILE A 495 -23.96 29.85 -14.53
C ILE A 495 -22.96 29.08 -15.41
N ASN A 496 -21.66 29.21 -15.14
CA ASN A 496 -20.61 28.48 -15.86
C ASN A 496 -20.62 26.99 -15.45
N ALA A 497 -20.95 26.70 -14.19
CA ALA A 497 -21.16 25.34 -13.72
C ALA A 497 -22.39 24.69 -14.39
N ILE A 498 -23.49 25.43 -14.51
CA ILE A 498 -24.69 25.00 -15.25
C ILE A 498 -24.34 24.74 -16.73
N GLY A 499 -23.58 25.62 -17.37
CA GLY A 499 -23.11 25.41 -18.74
C GLY A 499 -22.27 24.16 -18.88
N THR A 500 -21.40 23.87 -17.91
CA THR A 500 -20.62 22.62 -17.90
C THR A 500 -21.53 21.40 -17.68
N LEU A 501 -22.55 21.51 -16.84
CA LEU A 501 -23.54 20.46 -16.60
C LEU A 501 -24.29 20.10 -17.89
N VAL A 502 -24.89 21.09 -18.57
CA VAL A 502 -25.69 20.86 -19.78
C VAL A 502 -24.83 20.58 -21.01
N GLY A 503 -23.65 21.18 -21.11
CA GLY A 503 -22.76 21.03 -22.27
C GLY A 503 -21.78 19.86 -22.19
N LYS A 504 -21.67 19.16 -21.05
CA LYS A 504 -20.74 18.02 -20.87
C LYS A 504 -21.37 16.84 -20.14
N ILE A 505 -21.91 17.07 -18.94
CA ILE A 505 -22.26 15.97 -18.02
C ILE A 505 -23.57 15.31 -18.41
N ILE A 506 -24.63 16.08 -18.68
CA ILE A 506 -25.94 15.55 -19.08
C ILE A 506 -25.88 14.77 -20.38
N PRO A 507 -25.25 15.26 -21.47
CA PRO A 507 -25.14 14.50 -22.71
C PRO A 507 -24.47 13.14 -22.53
N VAL A 508 -23.55 13.00 -21.57
CA VAL A 508 -22.78 11.77 -21.32
C VAL A 508 -23.50 10.80 -20.39
N TYR A 509 -23.94 11.27 -19.22
CA TYR A 509 -24.45 10.42 -18.14
C TYR A 509 -25.98 10.36 -18.06
N PHE A 510 -26.66 11.37 -18.59
CA PHE A 510 -28.11 11.52 -18.48
C PHE A 510 -28.76 11.87 -19.83
N PRO A 511 -28.51 11.10 -20.90
CA PRO A 511 -28.88 11.49 -22.26
C PRO A 511 -30.40 11.63 -22.49
N GLN A 512 -31.21 11.03 -21.62
CA GLN A 512 -32.68 11.10 -21.65
C GLN A 512 -33.27 12.21 -20.78
N LEU A 513 -32.44 12.99 -20.07
CA LEU A 513 -32.89 14.02 -19.14
C LEU A 513 -32.60 15.42 -19.67
N GLN A 514 -33.45 16.38 -19.30
CA GLN A 514 -33.19 17.80 -19.43
C GLN A 514 -32.94 18.40 -18.05
N TYR A 515 -32.01 19.34 -17.95
CA TYR A 515 -31.85 20.13 -16.72
C TYR A 515 -32.89 21.24 -16.70
N ARG A 516 -33.62 21.31 -15.58
CA ARG A 516 -34.55 22.38 -15.27
C ARG A 516 -34.07 23.15 -14.04
N GLU A 517 -33.95 24.46 -14.14
CA GLU A 517 -33.77 25.32 -12.98
C GLU A 517 -34.98 25.17 -12.04
N ASP A 518 -34.72 24.99 -10.75
CA ASP A 518 -35.79 24.80 -9.76
C ASP A 518 -36.03 26.08 -8.95
N GLY A 519 -37.29 26.34 -8.62
CA GLY A 519 -37.64 27.26 -7.54
C GLY A 519 -37.59 26.59 -6.16
N CYS A 520 -38.32 27.18 -5.21
CA CYS A 520 -38.34 26.71 -3.83
C CYS A 520 -39.43 25.68 -3.56
N LYS A 521 -39.18 24.77 -2.63
CA LYS A 521 -40.21 23.98 -1.97
C LYS A 521 -40.41 24.39 -0.52
N ILE A 522 -41.67 24.55 -0.16
CA ILE A 522 -42.12 24.75 1.21
C ILE A 522 -42.34 23.37 1.84
N LEU A 523 -41.60 23.06 2.90
CA LEU A 523 -41.81 21.85 3.70
C LEU A 523 -42.40 22.25 5.07
N PRO A 524 -43.63 21.83 5.41
CA PRO A 524 -44.24 22.15 6.70
C PRO A 524 -43.45 21.56 7.88
N ILE A 525 -43.22 22.35 8.93
CA ILE A 525 -42.57 21.94 10.18
C ILE A 525 -43.42 22.45 11.33
N GLY A 526 -44.35 21.62 11.83
CA GLY A 526 -45.29 22.02 12.89
C GLY A 526 -46.05 23.30 12.53
N ASP A 527 -45.91 24.34 13.36
CA ASP A 527 -46.55 25.66 13.17
C ASP A 527 -45.77 26.59 12.21
N SER A 528 -44.77 26.08 11.51
CA SER A 528 -43.86 26.83 10.63
C SER A 528 -43.53 26.03 9.38
N TYR A 529 -42.59 26.50 8.58
CA TYR A 529 -42.07 25.80 7.42
C TYR A 529 -40.55 25.95 7.28
N ALA A 530 -39.96 25.03 6.51
CA ALA A 530 -38.65 25.16 5.92
C ALA A 530 -38.74 25.47 4.43
N ILE A 531 -37.73 26.17 3.92
CA ILE A 531 -37.56 26.45 2.49
C ILE A 531 -36.36 25.70 1.94
N ILE A 532 -36.63 24.78 1.01
CA ILE A 532 -35.62 24.03 0.28
C ILE A 532 -35.52 24.61 -1.12
N SER A 533 -34.32 25.07 -1.51
CA SER A 533 -34.05 25.62 -2.84
C SER A 533 -32.89 24.82 -3.39
N GLY A 534 -33.18 23.93 -4.33
CA GLY A 534 -32.15 23.25 -5.12
C GLY A 534 -31.66 24.15 -6.24
N ASP A 535 -30.51 23.82 -6.83
CA ASP A 535 -29.99 24.56 -7.98
C ASP A 535 -30.63 24.07 -9.29
N GLY A 536 -31.15 22.83 -9.32
CA GLY A 536 -32.02 22.34 -10.40
C GLY A 536 -32.33 20.86 -10.30
N SER A 537 -33.10 20.35 -11.26
CA SER A 537 -33.48 18.94 -11.38
C SER A 537 -33.30 18.44 -12.80
N GLY A 538 -32.90 17.18 -12.93
CA GLY A 538 -32.93 16.41 -14.18
C GLY A 538 -34.32 15.80 -14.35
N ILE A 539 -35.05 16.25 -15.35
CA ILE A 539 -36.40 15.78 -15.65
C ILE A 539 -36.42 14.88 -16.88
N ASP A 540 -37.31 13.91 -16.91
CA ASP A 540 -37.56 13.11 -18.10
C ASP A 540 -38.60 13.76 -19.03
N HIS A 541 -38.93 13.08 -20.12
CA HIS A 541 -39.93 13.52 -21.10
C HIS A 541 -41.36 13.67 -20.54
N MET A 542 -41.64 13.09 -19.36
CA MET A 542 -42.91 13.25 -18.65
C MET A 542 -42.89 14.42 -17.65
N GLY A 543 -41.74 15.10 -17.51
CA GLY A 543 -41.54 16.18 -16.56
C GLY A 543 -41.25 15.70 -15.13
N GLU A 544 -41.02 14.40 -14.92
CA GLU A 544 -40.75 13.83 -13.60
C GLU A 544 -39.30 14.03 -13.19
N ASN A 545 -39.07 14.48 -11.95
CA ASN A 545 -37.72 14.65 -11.40
C ASN A 545 -37.07 13.28 -11.19
N LYS A 546 -35.99 13.00 -11.94
CA LYS A 546 -35.19 11.78 -11.77
C LYS A 546 -33.94 12.00 -10.95
N VAL A 547 -33.36 13.21 -11.03
CA VAL A 547 -32.10 13.57 -10.37
C VAL A 547 -32.19 14.99 -9.81
N ALA A 548 -31.69 15.22 -8.60
CA ALA A 548 -31.51 16.55 -8.04
C ALA A 548 -30.07 17.07 -8.23
N PHE A 549 -29.87 18.31 -8.67
CA PHE A 549 -28.55 18.92 -8.86
C PHE A 549 -28.25 19.96 -7.78
N GLU A 550 -27.07 19.86 -7.17
CA GLU A 550 -26.53 20.83 -6.21
C GLU A 550 -25.14 21.27 -6.69
N ILE A 551 -24.92 22.57 -6.79
CA ILE A 551 -23.76 23.18 -7.45
C ILE A 551 -23.01 24.07 -6.47
N LYS A 552 -21.71 23.82 -6.30
CA LYS A 552 -20.81 24.65 -5.51
C LYS A 552 -19.64 25.15 -6.34
N CYS A 553 -19.38 26.45 -6.26
CA CYS A 553 -18.23 27.07 -6.89
C CYS A 553 -17.22 27.53 -5.81
N PRO A 554 -16.38 26.63 -5.26
CA PRO A 554 -15.42 27.02 -4.22
C PRO A 554 -14.42 28.04 -4.76
N ILE A 555 -14.06 29.03 -3.94
CA ILE A 555 -12.93 29.91 -4.26
C ILE A 555 -11.64 29.08 -4.20
N PRO A 556 -10.81 29.10 -5.25
CA PRO A 556 -9.51 28.42 -5.25
C PRO A 556 -8.66 28.84 -4.04
N ASN A 557 -8.49 27.95 -3.06
CA ASN A 557 -7.71 28.22 -1.85
C ASN A 557 -6.32 27.59 -1.99
N LYS A 558 -5.35 28.43 -2.32
CA LYS A 558 -4.13 28.04 -3.05
C LYS A 558 -3.13 27.13 -2.31
N GLU A 559 -3.26 26.90 -1.00
CA GLU A 559 -2.16 26.30 -0.22
C GLU A 559 -2.43 24.94 0.44
N ARG A 560 -3.67 24.63 0.86
CA ARG A 560 -3.92 23.50 1.78
C ARG A 560 -5.02 22.53 1.37
N THR A 561 -5.85 22.90 0.41
CA THR A 561 -6.95 22.07 -0.08
C THR A 561 -6.92 22.10 -1.60
N THR A 562 -7.55 21.10 -2.21
CA THR A 562 -7.85 21.16 -3.64
C THR A 562 -8.81 22.32 -3.91
N ASP A 563 -8.72 22.89 -5.12
CA ASP A 563 -9.61 23.97 -5.56
C ASP A 563 -11.00 23.44 -5.99
N LEU A 564 -11.29 22.17 -5.71
CA LEU A 564 -12.50 21.41 -6.05
C LEU A 564 -12.79 20.40 -4.94
N HIS A 565 -14.04 20.01 -4.81
CA HIS A 565 -14.45 18.90 -3.94
C HIS A 565 -14.45 17.57 -4.69
N TYR A 566 -13.86 16.54 -4.09
CA TYR A 566 -13.85 15.15 -4.58
C TYR A 566 -14.69 14.20 -3.72
N GLU A 567 -15.32 14.75 -2.71
CA GLU A 567 -16.30 14.15 -1.79
C GLU A 567 -17.25 15.26 -1.39
N ILE A 568 -18.46 14.93 -0.96
CA ILE A 568 -19.39 15.95 -0.45
C ILE A 568 -18.90 16.38 0.92
N PRO A 569 -18.59 17.67 1.13
CA PRO A 569 -18.34 18.15 2.48
C PRO A 569 -19.54 17.85 3.38
N VAL A 570 -19.30 17.20 4.52
CA VAL A 570 -20.34 16.70 5.45
C VAL A 570 -21.41 17.75 5.79
N TYR A 571 -21.03 19.03 5.85
CA TYR A 571 -21.97 20.10 6.15
C TYR A 571 -23.02 20.35 5.05
N TYR A 572 -22.78 19.89 3.82
CA TYR A 572 -23.74 19.88 2.73
C TYR A 572 -24.63 18.63 2.68
N SER A 573 -24.32 17.55 3.43
CA SER A 573 -25.10 16.31 3.41
C SER A 573 -26.58 16.56 3.76
N THR A 574 -26.85 17.37 4.79
CA THR A 574 -28.23 17.74 5.16
C THR A 574 -28.94 18.58 4.09
N GLN A 575 -28.20 19.42 3.35
CA GLN A 575 -28.74 20.22 2.26
C GLN A 575 -29.17 19.32 1.10
N VAL A 576 -28.28 18.41 0.68
CA VAL A 576 -28.55 17.44 -0.39
C VAL A 576 -29.73 16.53 -0.05
N LEU A 577 -29.76 15.94 1.16
CA LEU A 577 -30.87 15.12 1.62
C LEU A 577 -32.21 15.88 1.60
N SER A 578 -32.19 17.14 2.01
CA SER A 578 -33.40 17.97 1.99
C SER A 578 -33.91 18.23 0.56
N GLN A 579 -33.00 18.40 -0.40
CA GLN A 579 -33.34 18.60 -1.80
C GLN A 579 -33.94 17.34 -2.43
N LEU A 580 -33.32 16.18 -2.18
CA LEU A 580 -33.86 14.88 -2.60
C LEU A 580 -35.29 14.68 -2.11
N LYS A 581 -35.54 14.96 -0.83
CA LYS A 581 -36.88 14.85 -0.26
C LYS A 581 -37.85 15.83 -0.89
N ALA A 582 -37.46 17.10 -1.00
CA ALA A 582 -38.31 18.16 -1.55
C ALA A 582 -38.70 17.91 -3.01
N LYS A 583 -37.78 17.37 -3.82
CA LYS A 583 -37.98 17.11 -5.24
C LYS A 583 -38.46 15.69 -5.54
N GLN A 584 -38.67 14.88 -4.51
CA GLN A 584 -39.08 13.47 -4.61
C GLN A 584 -38.15 12.65 -5.52
N SER A 585 -36.85 12.95 -5.47
CA SER A 585 -35.84 12.27 -6.26
C SER A 585 -35.09 11.24 -5.41
N LEU A 586 -34.71 10.12 -6.04
CA LEU A 586 -33.91 9.07 -5.39
C LEU A 586 -32.40 9.28 -5.55
N LYS A 587 -31.98 10.17 -6.47
CA LYS A 587 -30.57 10.39 -6.82
C LYS A 587 -30.23 11.86 -6.82
N PHE A 588 -29.02 12.19 -6.39
CA PHE A 588 -28.49 13.55 -6.52
C PHE A 588 -27.18 13.54 -7.32
N CYS A 589 -26.87 14.71 -7.86
CA CYS A 589 -25.62 15.05 -8.49
C CYS A 589 -25.08 16.31 -7.85
N TYR A 590 -23.93 16.19 -7.19
CA TYR A 590 -23.20 17.29 -6.60
C TYR A 590 -22.07 17.72 -7.53
N LEU A 591 -22.04 18.99 -7.89
CA LEU A 591 -21.02 19.58 -8.74
C LEU A 591 -20.12 20.52 -7.96
N SER A 592 -18.80 20.39 -8.14
CA SER A 592 -17.83 21.39 -7.70
C SER A 592 -17.20 22.04 -8.92
N TYR A 593 -17.37 23.35 -9.10
CA TYR A 593 -16.89 24.08 -10.26
C TYR A 593 -15.71 25.00 -9.92
N ASN A 594 -14.70 25.02 -10.78
CA ASN A 594 -13.79 26.14 -10.93
C ASN A 594 -13.56 26.42 -12.43
N PRO A 595 -12.87 27.51 -12.82
CA PRO A 595 -12.70 27.84 -14.23
C PRO A 595 -11.91 26.82 -15.08
N GLY A 596 -11.18 25.90 -14.46
CA GLY A 596 -10.40 24.87 -15.17
C GLY A 596 -11.16 23.56 -15.37
N SER A 597 -11.91 23.12 -14.36
CA SER A 597 -12.67 21.88 -14.40
C SER A 597 -13.80 21.81 -13.35
N THR A 598 -14.74 20.89 -13.61
CA THR A 598 -15.91 20.63 -12.77
C THR A 598 -15.92 19.17 -12.35
N THR A 599 -15.98 18.89 -11.05
CA THR A 599 -16.19 17.53 -10.54
C THR A 599 -17.66 17.18 -10.50
N PHE A 600 -17.95 15.90 -10.74
CA PHE A 600 -19.27 15.29 -10.65
C PHE A 600 -19.23 14.16 -9.61
N ILE A 601 -20.03 14.31 -8.56
CA ILE A 601 -20.23 13.33 -7.49
C ILE A 601 -21.70 12.94 -7.48
N GLU A 602 -21.99 11.64 -7.34
CA GLU A 602 -23.36 11.14 -7.25
C GLU A 602 -23.63 10.44 -5.92
N GLY A 603 -24.90 10.32 -5.58
CA GLY A 603 -25.34 9.47 -4.48
C GLY A 603 -26.86 9.35 -4.45
N THR A 604 -27.36 8.66 -3.44
CA THR A 604 -28.78 8.28 -3.34
C THR A 604 -29.44 8.84 -2.09
N MET A 605 -30.77 8.84 -2.09
CA MET A 605 -31.56 9.16 -0.90
C MET A 605 -31.32 8.14 0.21
N ASN A 606 -31.25 8.62 1.45
CA ASN A 606 -31.28 7.80 2.65
C ASN A 606 -32.45 8.30 3.52
N ASP A 607 -33.60 7.64 3.42
CA ASP A 607 -34.83 8.07 4.10
C ASP A 607 -34.71 7.98 5.63
N ASP A 608 -34.01 6.98 6.17
CA ASP A 608 -33.80 6.84 7.62
C ASP A 608 -32.96 8.00 8.18
N LEU A 609 -31.86 8.32 7.50
CA LEU A 609 -31.00 9.43 7.86
C LEU A 609 -31.73 10.77 7.71
N TRP A 610 -32.52 10.93 6.65
CA TRP A 610 -33.39 12.09 6.51
C TRP A 610 -34.41 12.19 7.64
N GLY A 611 -35.03 11.07 8.04
CA GLY A 611 -35.94 11.00 9.19
C GLY A 611 -35.29 11.55 10.45
N LYS A 612 -34.08 11.08 10.80
CA LYS A 612 -33.30 11.58 11.94
C LYS A 612 -33.03 13.09 11.87
N VAL A 613 -32.64 13.59 10.68
CA VAL A 613 -32.41 15.03 10.43
C VAL A 613 -33.71 15.83 10.60
N TRP A 614 -34.81 15.32 10.05
CA TRP A 614 -36.10 16.00 10.03
C TRP A 614 -36.78 16.01 11.39
N ASP A 615 -36.69 14.91 12.15
CA ASP A 615 -37.20 14.81 13.52
C ASP A 615 -36.48 15.82 14.42
N SER A 616 -35.14 15.87 14.33
CA SER A 616 -34.33 16.87 15.04
C SER A 616 -34.72 18.31 14.67
N THR A 617 -35.03 18.54 13.39
CA THR A 617 -35.46 19.85 12.90
C THR A 617 -36.84 20.21 13.44
N SER A 618 -37.78 19.25 13.41
CA SER A 618 -39.16 19.42 13.86
C SER A 618 -39.25 19.64 15.37
N GLU A 619 -38.42 18.95 16.15
CA GLU A 619 -38.33 19.15 17.59
C GLU A 619 -37.87 20.58 17.94
N LEU A 620 -36.86 21.09 17.23
CA LEU A 620 -36.23 22.37 17.54
C LEU A 620 -36.96 23.57 16.93
N TYR A 621 -37.61 23.40 15.78
CA TYR A 621 -38.18 24.51 15.00
C TYR A 621 -39.65 24.35 14.65
N GLY A 622 -40.31 23.25 15.07
CA GLY A 622 -41.71 23.02 14.78
C GLY A 622 -42.70 23.77 15.69
N ARG A 623 -42.26 24.24 16.86
CA ARG A 623 -43.14 24.90 17.85
C ARG A 623 -42.79 26.37 18.03
N VAL A 624 -43.80 27.21 18.25
CA VAL A 624 -43.61 28.66 18.48
C VAL A 624 -42.82 28.95 19.77
N ASP A 625 -42.90 28.06 20.75
CA ASP A 625 -42.28 28.17 22.08
C ASP A 625 -40.94 27.42 22.21
N ALA A 626 -40.27 27.12 21.10
CA ALA A 626 -39.00 26.39 21.11
C ALA A 626 -37.97 27.04 22.05
N THR A 627 -37.24 26.23 22.80
CA THR A 627 -36.24 26.74 23.76
C THR A 627 -34.86 26.90 23.13
N ARG A 628 -34.15 27.96 23.52
CA ARG A 628 -32.78 28.21 23.04
C ARG A 628 -31.85 27.07 23.50
N PRO A 629 -31.14 26.39 22.59
CA PRO A 629 -30.22 25.30 22.96
C PRO A 629 -29.12 25.77 23.91
N THR A 630 -28.90 25.03 25.00
CA THR A 630 -27.86 25.32 26.02
C THR A 630 -26.68 24.35 25.98
N ARG A 631 -26.85 23.19 25.36
CA ARG A 631 -25.83 22.14 25.18
C ARG A 631 -26.11 21.34 23.91
N ASN A 632 -25.07 20.78 23.32
CA ASN A 632 -25.24 19.78 22.27
C ASN A 632 -25.79 18.48 22.88
N LYS A 633 -26.73 17.86 22.18
CA LYS A 633 -27.34 16.59 22.57
C LYS A 633 -26.44 15.41 22.15
N PRO A 634 -26.36 14.30 22.90
CA PRO A 634 -25.60 13.11 22.50
C PRO A 634 -25.96 12.57 21.12
N GLU A 635 -27.24 12.59 20.77
CA GLU A 635 -27.81 12.10 19.51
C GLU A 635 -27.26 12.88 18.30
N GLN A 636 -26.83 14.14 18.49
CA GLN A 636 -26.19 14.93 17.43
C GLN A 636 -24.81 14.38 17.04
N LYS A 637 -24.09 13.72 17.96
CA LYS A 637 -22.80 13.08 17.63
C LYS A 637 -22.98 11.85 16.77
N GLU A 638 -24.00 11.05 17.08
CA GLU A 638 -24.38 9.87 16.30
C GLU A 638 -24.84 10.30 14.90
N LEU A 639 -25.76 11.27 14.82
CA LEU A 639 -26.21 11.83 13.55
C LEU A 639 -25.06 12.42 12.71
N LEU A 640 -24.08 13.06 13.34
CA LEU A 640 -22.89 13.55 12.63
C LEU A 640 -22.01 12.41 12.10
N ALA A 641 -21.94 11.27 12.79
CA ALA A 641 -21.24 10.09 12.30
C ALA A 641 -21.97 9.48 11.09
N ASP A 642 -23.29 9.34 11.18
CA ASP A 642 -24.12 8.84 10.07
C ASP A 642 -24.00 9.74 8.82
N LEU A 643 -23.99 11.07 9.00
CA LEU A 643 -23.80 12.02 7.90
C LEU A 643 -22.39 11.98 7.28
N LYS A 644 -21.37 11.63 8.07
CA LYS A 644 -20.01 11.41 7.55
C LYS A 644 -19.95 10.13 6.73
N GLU A 645 -20.58 9.07 7.20
CA GLU A 645 -20.70 7.82 6.46
C GLU A 645 -21.45 8.05 5.14
N TYR A 646 -22.58 8.76 5.19
CA TYR A 646 -23.34 9.15 4.00
C TYR A 646 -22.51 9.97 3.00
N ALA A 647 -21.75 10.96 3.47
CA ALA A 647 -20.85 11.73 2.62
C ALA A 647 -19.75 10.86 1.98
N THR A 648 -19.21 9.91 2.74
CA THR A 648 -18.16 8.99 2.27
C THR A 648 -18.69 7.93 1.30
N ALA A 649 -19.98 7.56 1.44
CA ALA A 649 -20.67 6.63 0.56
C ALA A 649 -21.04 7.25 -0.80
N SER A 650 -20.93 8.58 -0.96
CA SER A 650 -21.09 9.23 -2.26
C SER A 650 -19.94 8.88 -3.22
N SER A 651 -20.27 8.73 -4.49
CA SER A 651 -19.34 8.26 -5.52
C SER A 651 -18.82 9.43 -6.35
N PHE A 652 -17.50 9.65 -6.34
CA PHE A 652 -16.87 10.52 -7.32
C PHE A 652 -16.88 9.83 -8.69
N VAL A 653 -17.60 10.42 -9.65
CA VAL A 653 -17.85 9.79 -10.96
C VAL A 653 -16.84 10.27 -12.00
N ALA A 654 -16.67 11.59 -12.13
CA ALA A 654 -15.86 12.19 -13.18
C ALA A 654 -15.44 13.63 -12.88
N GLU A 655 -14.45 14.13 -13.62
CA GLU A 655 -14.05 15.54 -13.68
C GLU A 655 -13.94 15.99 -15.14
N PHE A 656 -14.76 16.98 -15.55
CA PHE A 656 -14.78 17.50 -16.92
C PHE A 656 -14.08 18.86 -17.01
N PRO A 657 -13.48 19.22 -18.16
CA PRO A 657 -13.05 20.60 -18.40
C PRO A 657 -14.26 21.55 -18.34
N SER A 658 -14.08 22.67 -17.65
CA SER A 658 -15.16 23.63 -17.44
C SER A 658 -15.43 24.49 -18.66
N LEU A 659 -16.69 24.88 -18.82
CA LEU A 659 -17.14 25.82 -19.85
C LEU A 659 -17.36 27.21 -19.25
N LEU A 660 -17.51 28.20 -20.14
CA LEU A 660 -17.99 29.54 -19.80
C LEU A 660 -19.40 29.71 -20.40
N SER A 661 -20.35 30.19 -19.63
CA SER A 661 -21.73 30.30 -20.11
C SER A 661 -22.08 31.72 -20.51
N VAL A 662 -22.89 31.83 -21.55
CA VAL A 662 -23.65 33.03 -21.88
C VAL A 662 -25.11 32.77 -21.48
N GLN A 663 -25.65 33.64 -20.65
CA GLN A 663 -27.00 33.51 -20.12
C GLN A 663 -28.05 33.52 -21.24
N CYS A 664 -29.10 32.72 -21.09
CA CYS A 664 -30.22 32.69 -22.00
C CYS A 664 -30.98 34.02 -22.03
N SER A 665 -31.54 34.39 -23.17
CA SER A 665 -32.30 35.63 -23.37
C SER A 665 -33.79 35.52 -23.00
N CYS A 666 -34.18 34.55 -22.17
CA CYS A 666 -35.56 34.38 -21.73
C CYS A 666 -36.08 35.64 -21.00
N GLU A 667 -37.11 36.27 -21.55
CA GLU A 667 -37.77 37.42 -20.94
C GLU A 667 -38.52 37.02 -19.66
N SER A 668 -38.73 38.01 -18.78
CA SER A 668 -39.59 37.81 -17.61
C SER A 668 -41.04 37.60 -18.07
N THR A 669 -41.83 36.88 -17.27
CA THR A 669 -43.22 36.54 -17.60
C THR A 669 -44.16 36.92 -16.48
N ASP A 670 -45.37 37.32 -16.85
CA ASP A 670 -46.49 37.58 -15.95
C ASP A 670 -47.38 36.32 -15.82
N ASP A 671 -47.21 35.38 -16.76
CA ASP A 671 -47.97 34.15 -16.90
C ASP A 671 -47.29 32.99 -16.14
N TYR A 672 -48.00 32.49 -15.13
CA TYR A 672 -47.59 31.38 -14.28
C TYR A 672 -47.45 30.06 -15.06
N ASP A 673 -48.28 29.84 -16.10
CA ASP A 673 -48.24 28.60 -16.89
C ASP A 673 -47.05 28.59 -17.87
N ASN A 674 -46.39 29.74 -18.07
CA ASN A 674 -45.28 29.92 -19.00
C ASN A 674 -43.95 30.29 -18.30
N VAL A 675 -43.78 29.89 -17.04
CA VAL A 675 -42.59 30.19 -16.22
C VAL A 675 -41.33 29.46 -16.68
N TYR A 676 -41.45 28.41 -17.48
CA TYR A 676 -40.30 27.68 -18.01
C TYR A 676 -39.98 28.13 -19.44
N GLY A 677 -38.71 28.47 -19.68
CA GLY A 677 -38.16 28.75 -21.00
C GLY A 677 -37.60 27.47 -21.61
N TYR A 678 -38.16 27.08 -22.75
CA TYR A 678 -37.67 25.94 -23.53
C TYR A 678 -36.86 26.46 -24.71
N HIS A 679 -35.73 25.80 -24.97
CA HIS A 679 -34.77 26.21 -25.97
C HIS A 679 -34.73 25.21 -27.12
N THR A 680 -34.83 25.73 -28.34
CA THR A 680 -34.66 24.96 -29.58
C THR A 680 -33.35 25.35 -30.22
N LYS A 681 -32.69 24.39 -30.85
CA LYS A 681 -31.44 24.65 -31.56
C LYS A 681 -31.72 25.56 -32.77
N ASP A 682 -30.87 26.56 -32.98
CA ASP A 682 -30.90 27.36 -34.20
C ASP A 682 -30.53 26.45 -35.40
N ASP A 683 -31.44 26.33 -36.37
CA ASP A 683 -31.27 25.54 -37.60
C ASP A 683 -30.08 26.00 -38.46
N SER A 684 -29.46 27.15 -38.16
CA SER A 684 -28.23 27.60 -38.82
C SER A 684 -26.95 26.94 -38.26
N MET A 685 -27.02 26.24 -37.12
CA MET A 685 -25.90 25.55 -36.45
C MET A 685 -25.94 24.01 -36.58
N THR A 686 -26.93 23.44 -37.28
CA THR A 686 -27.10 21.99 -37.52
C THR A 686 -26.05 21.35 -38.42
N THR A 687 -25.05 22.09 -38.90
CA THR A 687 -23.92 21.53 -39.67
C THR A 687 -22.93 20.70 -38.83
N LEU A 688 -23.05 20.64 -37.50
CA LEU A 688 -22.21 19.78 -36.64
C LEU A 688 -22.91 18.51 -36.11
N SER A 689 -24.25 18.40 -36.20
CA SER A 689 -24.99 17.23 -35.72
C SER A 689 -24.83 15.98 -36.60
N SER A 690 -24.15 16.10 -37.74
CA SER A 690 -23.81 15.00 -38.65
C SER A 690 -22.33 14.58 -38.57
N LEU A 691 -21.60 14.99 -37.53
CA LEU A 691 -20.23 14.50 -37.31
C LEU A 691 -20.27 13.06 -36.81
N ASN A 692 -20.41 12.15 -37.76
CA ASN A 692 -20.03 10.78 -37.56
C ASN A 692 -18.57 10.74 -37.11
N THR A 693 -18.34 10.35 -35.85
CA THR A 693 -16.98 10.10 -35.38
C THR A 693 -16.55 8.78 -35.99
N SER A 694 -15.55 8.82 -36.88
CA SER A 694 -15.00 7.62 -37.49
C SER A 694 -14.33 6.73 -36.43
N LEU A 695 -14.30 5.42 -36.68
CA LEU A 695 -13.56 4.47 -35.82
C LEU A 695 -12.06 4.83 -35.72
N ASP A 696 -11.48 5.41 -36.79
CA ASP A 696 -10.09 5.92 -36.78
C ASP A 696 -9.89 7.04 -35.75
N THR A 697 -10.85 7.97 -35.67
CA THR A 697 -10.78 9.07 -34.70
C THR A 697 -10.83 8.54 -33.28
N LEU A 698 -11.71 7.55 -33.02
CA LEU A 698 -11.79 6.87 -31.74
C LEU A 698 -10.47 6.16 -31.39
N SER A 699 -9.89 5.42 -32.33
CA SER A 699 -8.61 4.72 -32.12
C SER A 699 -7.48 5.69 -31.74
N ILE A 700 -7.39 6.84 -32.42
CA ILE A 700 -6.42 7.90 -32.08
C ILE A 700 -6.66 8.47 -30.67
N VAL A 701 -7.91 8.67 -30.28
CA VAL A 701 -8.27 9.15 -28.93
C VAL A 701 -7.89 8.12 -27.87
N VAL A 702 -8.12 6.83 -28.13
CA VAL A 702 -7.75 5.72 -27.24
C VAL A 702 -6.23 5.66 -27.05
N ASP A 703 -5.45 5.72 -28.13
CA ASP A 703 -3.98 5.69 -28.05
C ASP A 703 -3.40 6.89 -27.28
N LYS A 704 -3.96 8.08 -27.49
CA LYS A 704 -3.62 9.27 -26.70
C LYS A 704 -3.98 9.09 -25.22
N THR A 705 -5.12 8.47 -24.94
CA THR A 705 -5.57 8.20 -23.57
C THR A 705 -4.64 7.21 -22.86
N CYS A 706 -4.24 6.13 -23.54
CA CYS A 706 -3.25 5.18 -23.04
C CYS A 706 -1.92 5.86 -22.72
N THR A 707 -1.47 6.78 -23.58
CA THR A 707 -0.25 7.58 -23.35
C THR A 707 -0.41 8.47 -22.12
N ALA A 708 -1.53 9.19 -22.01
CA ALA A 708 -1.80 10.09 -20.89
C ALA A 708 -1.91 9.35 -19.54
N LEU A 709 -2.48 8.14 -19.51
CA LEU A 709 -2.51 7.29 -18.31
C LEU A 709 -1.10 6.86 -17.89
N ASN A 710 -0.26 6.46 -18.85
CA ASN A 710 1.14 6.14 -18.58
C ASN A 710 1.89 7.36 -18.03
N ASP A 711 1.71 8.54 -18.61
CA ASP A 711 2.35 9.78 -18.14
C ASP A 711 1.86 10.18 -16.75
N ALA A 712 0.57 9.99 -16.45
CA ALA A 712 0.00 10.17 -15.13
C ALA A 712 0.63 9.20 -14.11
N TYR A 713 0.74 7.93 -14.46
CA TYR A 713 1.44 6.95 -13.64
C TYR A 713 2.89 7.39 -13.38
N GLN A 714 3.65 7.73 -14.43
CA GLN A 714 5.05 8.19 -14.30
C GLN A 714 5.17 9.44 -13.42
N THR A 715 4.22 10.36 -13.51
CA THR A 715 4.19 11.57 -12.69
C THR A 715 3.94 11.26 -11.21
N LEU A 716 3.00 10.35 -10.94
CA LEU A 716 2.59 9.89 -9.62
C LEU A 716 3.55 8.86 -9.00
N ARG A 717 4.53 8.36 -9.78
CA ARG A 717 5.55 7.43 -9.27
C ARG A 717 6.20 7.97 -7.99
N LYS A 718 6.37 7.04 -7.06
CA LYS A 718 7.12 7.24 -5.82
C LYS A 718 8.49 6.61 -6.02
N PRO A 719 9.49 7.36 -6.53
CA PRO A 719 10.82 6.80 -6.74
C PRO A 719 11.46 6.46 -5.40
N ALA A 720 12.15 5.31 -5.34
CA ALA A 720 12.96 4.95 -4.19
C ALA A 720 14.06 6.00 -3.95
N LYS A 721 14.40 6.20 -2.68
CA LYS A 721 15.41 7.14 -2.19
C LYS A 721 16.43 6.49 -1.29
N GLU A 722 16.07 5.39 -0.65
CA GLU A 722 16.93 4.64 0.23
C GLU A 722 16.75 3.14 -0.01
N ILE A 723 17.83 2.37 0.09
CA ILE A 723 17.75 0.92 0.24
C ILE A 723 17.79 0.64 1.75
N LEU A 724 16.75 0.02 2.27
CA LEU A 724 16.76 -0.56 3.59
C LEU A 724 17.37 -1.95 3.50
N LEU A 725 18.33 -2.23 4.37
CA LEU A 725 18.96 -3.54 4.51
C LEU A 725 18.75 -4.06 5.92
N THR A 726 18.25 -5.29 6.03
CA THR A 726 18.34 -6.05 7.27
C THR A 726 19.52 -7.00 7.15
N VAL A 727 20.42 -6.89 8.10
CA VAL A 727 21.71 -7.58 8.11
C VAL A 727 21.77 -8.48 9.34
N VAL A 728 22.10 -9.76 9.14
CA VAL A 728 22.39 -10.69 10.23
C VAL A 728 23.89 -10.72 10.50
N SER A 729 24.27 -10.78 11.76
CA SER A 729 25.67 -10.93 12.18
C SER A 729 25.75 -11.67 13.51
N ASP A 730 26.91 -12.21 13.83
CA ASP A 730 27.12 -12.89 15.10
C ASP A 730 27.08 -11.91 16.27
N LEU A 731 26.61 -12.38 17.41
CA LEU A 731 26.64 -11.61 18.66
C LEU A 731 28.07 -11.54 19.24
N GLU A 732 28.80 -12.66 19.14
CA GLU A 732 30.18 -12.77 19.58
C GLU A 732 31.13 -12.30 18.47
N ARG A 733 31.81 -11.17 18.66
CA ARG A 733 33.04 -10.89 17.90
C ARG A 733 34.09 -11.86 18.41
N LYS A 734 34.18 -13.07 17.84
CA LYS A 734 35.32 -13.95 18.15
C LYS A 734 36.59 -13.22 17.74
N THR A 735 37.41 -12.90 18.74
CA THR A 735 38.75 -12.32 18.62
C THR A 735 39.81 -13.39 18.27
N SER A 736 39.40 -14.64 18.04
CA SER A 736 40.32 -15.69 17.62
C SER A 736 40.86 -15.37 16.24
N ASP A 737 42.18 -15.39 16.11
CA ASP A 737 42.97 -15.15 14.88
C ASP A 737 42.68 -16.15 13.72
N ASP A 738 41.63 -16.97 13.83
CA ASP A 738 41.16 -17.86 12.77
C ASP A 738 40.37 -17.06 11.73
N PHE A 739 41.09 -16.61 10.70
CA PHE A 739 40.61 -15.94 9.49
C PHE A 739 39.58 -16.73 8.66
N ASP A 740 39.27 -17.99 9.01
CA ASP A 740 38.51 -18.90 8.14
C ASP A 740 37.01 -18.62 8.08
N THR A 741 36.44 -17.84 8.99
CA THR A 741 35.06 -17.33 8.86
C THR A 741 34.97 -15.93 9.43
N ALA A 742 35.57 -14.96 8.74
CA ALA A 742 35.45 -13.58 9.18
C ALA A 742 33.97 -13.22 9.45
N ASN A 743 33.78 -12.56 10.60
CA ASN A 743 32.53 -12.14 11.23
C ASN A 743 31.74 -11.17 10.34
N TYR A 744 31.33 -11.60 9.15
CA TYR A 744 30.69 -10.74 8.16
C TYR A 744 29.22 -10.58 8.49
N ALA A 745 28.81 -9.32 8.57
CA ALA A 745 27.42 -8.95 8.57
C ALA A 745 26.86 -9.24 7.17
N VAL A 746 25.89 -10.14 7.05
CA VAL A 746 25.32 -10.59 5.78
C VAL A 746 23.93 -9.98 5.59
N PRO A 747 23.66 -9.28 4.48
CA PRO A 747 22.31 -8.81 4.19
C PRO A 747 21.41 -10.02 3.94
N ILE A 748 20.29 -10.09 4.66
CA ILE A 748 19.31 -11.18 4.57
C ILE A 748 17.96 -10.71 4.06
N GLN A 749 17.74 -9.39 3.98
CA GLN A 749 16.54 -8.80 3.44
C GLN A 749 16.89 -7.39 2.94
N TYR A 750 16.23 -6.97 1.86
CA TYR A 750 16.27 -5.57 1.44
C TYR A 750 14.92 -5.07 0.98
N ALA A 751 14.71 -3.76 1.12
CA ALA A 751 13.53 -3.04 0.66
C ALA A 751 13.93 -1.69 0.05
N LEU A 752 13.10 -1.14 -0.83
CA LEU A 752 13.29 0.15 -1.47
C LEU A 752 12.34 1.17 -0.84
N SER A 753 12.89 2.12 -0.08
CA SER A 753 12.09 3.12 0.62
C SER A 753 12.10 4.48 -0.06
N GLY A 754 10.97 5.19 0.01
CA GLY A 754 10.90 6.62 -0.24
C GLY A 754 11.45 7.48 0.92
N TYR A 755 10.97 8.71 1.04
CA TYR A 755 11.39 9.64 2.12
C TYR A 755 10.65 9.42 3.45
N SER A 756 9.61 8.57 3.48
CA SER A 756 8.78 8.38 4.67
C SER A 756 8.46 6.91 4.89
N LEU A 757 9.15 6.28 5.83
CA LEU A 757 8.82 4.96 6.35
C LEU A 757 7.89 5.08 7.55
N SER A 758 6.78 4.34 7.52
CA SER A 758 5.96 4.18 8.72
C SER A 758 6.61 3.13 9.64
N MET A 759 6.50 3.32 10.96
CA MET A 759 6.99 2.34 11.93
C MET A 759 6.29 0.98 11.76
N CYS A 760 5.03 0.97 11.34
CA CYS A 760 4.29 -0.26 11.04
C CYS A 760 4.94 -1.05 9.90
N CYS A 761 5.36 -0.38 8.82
CA CYS A 761 6.05 -1.03 7.70
C CYS A 761 7.37 -1.67 8.16
N VAL A 762 8.17 -0.94 8.95
CA VAL A 762 9.46 -1.44 9.44
C VAL A 762 9.26 -2.62 10.40
N ARG A 763 8.24 -2.58 11.26
CA ARG A 763 7.90 -3.71 12.14
C ARG A 763 7.58 -4.96 11.33
N LYS A 764 6.73 -4.85 10.29
CA LYS A 764 6.42 -5.99 9.39
C LYS A 764 7.65 -6.54 8.67
N LEU A 765 8.55 -5.68 8.19
CA LEU A 765 9.82 -6.10 7.59
C LEU A 765 10.70 -6.86 8.59
N LEU A 766 10.77 -6.36 9.83
CA LEU A 766 11.52 -7.02 10.90
C LEU A 766 10.90 -8.37 11.28
N ASP A 767 9.59 -8.44 11.45
CA ASP A 767 8.86 -9.67 11.78
C ASP A 767 9.11 -10.74 10.71
N MET A 768 9.08 -10.36 9.43
CA MET A 768 9.45 -11.25 8.32
C MET A 768 10.88 -11.79 8.47
N SER A 769 11.84 -10.93 8.83
CA SER A 769 13.23 -11.37 9.07
C SER A 769 13.35 -12.29 10.29
N LEU A 770 12.63 -12.00 11.37
CA LEU A 770 12.63 -12.80 12.60
C LEU A 770 12.06 -14.20 12.37
N VAL A 771 10.92 -14.30 11.67
CA VAL A 771 10.29 -15.57 11.29
C VAL A 771 11.25 -16.42 10.46
N GLU A 772 11.92 -15.82 9.47
CA GLU A 772 12.85 -16.53 8.59
C GLU A 772 14.18 -16.92 9.26
N CYS A 773 14.63 -16.15 10.24
CA CYS A 773 15.76 -16.54 11.09
C CYS A 773 15.37 -17.71 12.00
N SER A 774 14.18 -17.66 12.59
CA SER A 774 13.66 -18.71 13.46
C SER A 774 13.44 -20.03 12.71
N SER A 775 12.92 -19.98 11.48
CA SER A 775 12.74 -21.17 10.62
C SER A 775 14.07 -21.89 10.33
N ARG A 776 15.18 -21.15 10.37
CA ARG A 776 16.56 -21.61 10.20
C ARG A 776 17.31 -21.87 11.50
N LYS A 777 16.62 -21.85 12.65
CA LYS A 777 17.20 -22.06 13.98
C LYS A 777 18.31 -21.06 14.32
N LEU A 778 18.21 -19.82 13.84
CA LEU A 778 19.06 -18.72 14.29
C LEU A 778 18.39 -18.02 15.48
N ASN A 779 19.12 -17.88 16.58
CA ASN A 779 18.58 -17.29 17.81
C ASN A 779 18.88 -15.79 17.85
N VAL A 780 17.92 -14.96 17.44
CA VAL A 780 18.11 -13.51 17.41
C VAL A 780 18.04 -12.95 18.84
N LYS A 781 19.19 -12.58 19.42
CA LYS A 781 19.29 -12.04 20.78
C LYS A 781 19.20 -10.52 20.84
N ALA A 782 19.58 -9.85 19.76
CA ALA A 782 19.62 -8.40 19.70
C ALA A 782 19.17 -7.88 18.34
N ILE A 783 18.50 -6.74 18.34
CA ILE A 783 18.10 -6.02 17.13
C ILE A 783 18.60 -4.59 17.28
N ALA A 784 19.45 -4.16 16.35
CA ALA A 784 20.01 -2.83 16.30
C ALA A 784 19.32 -2.00 15.22
N PHE A 785 19.01 -0.76 15.56
CA PHE A 785 18.36 0.20 14.67
C PHE A 785 19.11 1.53 14.69
N ASP A 786 19.01 2.27 13.59
CA ASP A 786 19.28 3.71 13.63
C ASP A 786 18.25 4.42 14.55
N GLY A 787 18.63 5.55 15.14
CA GLY A 787 17.78 6.35 16.03
C GLY A 787 16.47 6.82 15.38
N GLN A 788 16.40 6.83 14.05
CA GLN A 788 15.14 7.06 13.31
C GLN A 788 14.04 6.03 13.65
N PHE A 789 14.41 4.82 14.07
CA PHE A 789 13.46 3.74 14.40
C PHE A 789 13.38 3.46 15.90
N LEU A 790 13.80 4.40 16.76
CA LEU A 790 13.79 4.25 18.22
C LEU A 790 12.43 3.80 18.76
N GLU A 791 11.32 4.22 18.15
CA GLU A 791 9.97 3.84 18.54
C GLU A 791 9.74 2.32 18.52
N LEU A 792 10.44 1.56 17.66
CA LEU A 792 10.35 0.10 17.65
C LEU A 792 10.98 -0.55 18.89
N ALA A 793 11.97 0.11 19.50
CA ALA A 793 12.65 -0.38 20.70
C ALA A 793 11.92 0.02 21.99
N VAL A 794 11.13 1.10 21.96
CA VAL A 794 10.50 1.66 23.17
C VAL A 794 8.99 1.48 23.23
N SER A 795 8.36 1.03 22.15
CA SER A 795 6.92 0.77 22.08
C SER A 795 6.60 -0.53 21.34
N ASP A 796 5.49 -1.16 21.71
CA ASP A 796 4.96 -2.34 21.03
C ASP A 796 4.12 -1.96 19.80
N ASP A 797 3.51 -2.97 19.18
CA ASP A 797 2.71 -2.89 17.96
C ASP A 797 1.46 -2.02 18.15
N CYS A 798 0.95 -1.96 19.38
CA CYS A 798 -0.21 -1.17 19.80
C CYS A 798 0.19 0.24 20.27
N GLY A 799 1.48 0.59 20.19
CA GLY A 799 2.02 1.85 20.70
C GLY A 799 2.12 1.92 22.23
N ARG A 800 1.93 0.80 22.93
CA ARG A 800 2.12 0.70 24.38
C ARG A 800 3.60 0.81 24.71
N PRO A 801 3.97 1.43 25.84
CA PRO A 801 5.36 1.64 26.19
C PRO A 801 6.01 0.33 26.65
N LEU A 802 7.16 -0.01 26.07
CA LEU A 802 8.03 -1.12 26.51
C LEU A 802 9.09 -0.68 27.52
N THR A 803 9.21 0.64 27.74
CA THR A 803 10.18 1.22 28.68
C THR A 803 9.51 2.22 29.60
N ILE A 804 10.02 2.32 30.83
CA ILE A 804 9.55 3.31 31.82
C ILE A 804 9.67 4.73 31.26
N CYS A 805 10.78 5.05 30.58
CA CYS A 805 10.97 6.37 29.98
C CYS A 805 9.88 6.72 28.96
N ARG A 806 9.50 5.75 28.11
CA ARG A 806 8.42 5.95 27.13
C ARG A 806 7.05 6.06 27.80
N PHE A 807 6.80 5.23 28.81
CA PHE A 807 5.59 5.33 29.64
C PHE A 807 5.47 6.72 30.26
N MET A 808 6.52 7.19 30.93
CA MET A 808 6.54 8.53 31.56
C MET A 808 6.31 9.63 30.53
N LYS A 809 6.88 9.53 29.33
CA LYS A 809 6.66 10.51 28.24
C LYS A 809 5.21 10.51 27.77
N GLN A 810 4.63 9.33 27.51
CA GLN A 810 3.23 9.20 27.09
C GLN A 810 2.27 9.67 28.18
N PHE A 811 2.51 9.28 29.43
CA PHE A 811 1.78 9.75 30.59
C PHE A 811 1.86 11.27 30.72
N TRP A 812 3.06 11.85 30.58
CA TRP A 812 3.23 13.29 30.60
C TRP A 812 2.47 14.00 29.47
N ASP A 813 2.49 13.46 28.25
CA ASP A 813 1.74 14.02 27.12
C ASP A 813 0.23 13.91 27.35
N GLN A 814 -0.25 12.80 27.93
CA GLN A 814 -1.64 12.61 28.32
C GLN A 814 -2.04 13.63 29.39
N VAL A 815 -1.27 13.71 30.48
CA VAL A 815 -1.45 14.69 31.55
C VAL A 815 -1.43 16.09 30.94
N LYS A 816 -0.46 16.46 30.10
CA LYS A 816 -0.39 17.77 29.45
C LYS A 816 -1.68 18.13 28.72
N ARG A 817 -2.31 17.18 28.03
CA ARG A 817 -3.59 17.34 27.30
C ARG A 817 -4.82 17.35 28.21
N THR A 818 -4.75 16.78 29.41
CA THR A 818 -5.85 16.78 30.37
C THR A 818 -6.23 18.21 30.78
N ASP A 819 -7.53 18.46 30.89
CA ASP A 819 -8.06 19.76 31.32
C ASP A 819 -7.52 20.18 32.69
N LYS A 820 -7.29 21.48 32.87
CA LYS A 820 -6.75 22.03 34.12
C LYS A 820 -7.64 21.73 35.33
N ALA A 821 -8.95 21.69 35.16
CA ALA A 821 -9.90 21.33 36.20
C ALA A 821 -9.75 19.87 36.61
N ILE A 822 -9.64 18.94 35.65
CA ILE A 822 -9.44 17.51 35.92
C ILE A 822 -8.10 17.29 36.63
N LYS A 823 -7.01 17.91 36.17
CA LYS A 823 -5.70 17.88 36.85
C LYS A 823 -5.80 18.32 38.30
N LEU A 824 -6.52 19.41 38.54
CA LEU A 824 -6.69 19.98 39.87
C LEU A 824 -7.51 19.03 40.76
N THR A 825 -8.62 18.49 40.26
CA THR A 825 -9.43 17.49 40.97
C THR A 825 -8.63 16.24 41.32
N THR A 826 -7.86 15.69 40.37
CA THR A 826 -6.99 14.54 40.63
C THR A 826 -5.92 14.86 41.68
N LEU A 827 -5.27 16.03 41.60
CA LEU A 827 -4.29 16.48 42.61
C LEU A 827 -4.93 16.65 43.99
N LEU A 828 -6.14 17.19 44.08
CA LEU A 828 -6.86 17.36 45.34
C LEU A 828 -7.27 16.02 45.96
N ASN A 829 -7.69 15.08 45.12
CA ASN A 829 -8.03 13.72 45.54
C ASN A 829 -6.80 12.96 46.05
N LEU A 830 -5.67 13.03 45.34
CA LEU A 830 -4.40 12.39 45.75
C LEU A 830 -3.89 12.96 47.08
N ASN A 831 -4.03 14.28 47.30
CA ASN A 831 -3.64 14.92 48.55
C ASN A 831 -4.63 14.72 49.71
N LYS A 832 -5.63 13.84 49.56
CA LYS A 832 -6.66 13.53 50.58
C LYS A 832 -7.30 14.78 51.21
N LEU A 833 -7.47 15.85 50.43
CA LEU A 833 -8.15 17.06 50.92
C LEU A 833 -9.67 16.80 50.93
N PRO A 834 -10.38 16.94 52.06
CA PRO A 834 -11.80 16.62 52.12
C PRO A 834 -12.63 17.55 51.23
N SER A 835 -13.43 16.94 50.35
CA SER A 835 -14.65 17.48 49.76
C SER A 835 -14.58 18.92 49.22
N ILE A 836 -13.97 19.11 48.05
CA ILE A 836 -14.26 20.26 47.18
C ILE A 836 -14.86 19.68 45.90
N SER A 837 -16.19 19.71 45.79
CA SER A 837 -16.93 19.02 44.72
C SER A 837 -16.93 19.78 43.40
N THR A 838 -16.52 21.05 43.35
CA THR A 838 -16.41 21.81 42.11
C THR A 838 -15.18 22.74 42.04
N SER A 839 -14.69 23.03 40.83
CA SER A 839 -13.62 24.01 40.60
C SER A 839 -13.99 25.43 41.05
N LYS A 840 -15.29 25.72 41.20
CA LYS A 840 -15.83 27.03 41.60
C LYS A 840 -15.63 27.27 43.10
N ASP A 841 -15.82 26.25 43.93
CA ASP A 841 -15.64 26.31 45.39
C ASP A 841 -14.18 26.63 45.79
N LEU A 842 -13.23 26.21 44.96
CA LEU A 842 -11.80 26.34 45.22
C LEU A 842 -11.28 27.79 45.07
N PHE A 843 -11.81 28.54 44.09
CA PHE A 843 -11.49 29.96 43.91
C PHE A 843 -12.21 30.88 44.91
N GLU A 844 -13.34 30.41 45.47
CA GLU A 844 -14.04 31.13 46.53
C GLU A 844 -13.35 31.03 47.90
N HIS A 845 -12.71 29.90 48.20
CA HIS A 845 -12.15 29.63 49.55
C HIS A 845 -10.63 29.79 49.67
N PHE A 846 -9.91 29.81 48.54
CA PHE A 846 -8.45 29.87 48.54
C PHE A 846 -7.91 30.93 47.57
N ASP A 847 -6.90 31.68 48.01
CA ASP A 847 -6.07 32.50 47.14
C ASP A 847 -4.92 31.65 46.58
N ILE A 848 -4.78 31.67 45.26
CA ILE A 848 -3.74 30.95 44.53
C ILE A 848 -2.72 31.97 44.04
N HIS A 849 -1.54 32.02 44.68
CA HIS A 849 -0.45 32.87 44.26
C HIS A 849 0.62 32.07 43.52
N LYS A 850 1.06 32.59 42.37
CA LYS A 850 2.18 32.04 41.62
C LYS A 850 3.43 32.82 42.02
N THR A 851 4.35 32.18 42.72
CA THR A 851 5.63 32.81 43.06
C THR A 851 6.59 32.77 41.86
N PRO A 852 7.61 33.64 41.81
CA PRO A 852 8.57 33.72 40.69
C PRO A 852 9.30 32.41 40.40
N ASN A 853 9.42 31.52 41.39
CA ASN A 853 10.08 30.22 41.27
C ASN A 853 9.14 29.08 40.86
N SER A 854 7.95 29.40 40.32
CA SER A 854 6.96 28.40 39.86
C SER A 854 6.30 27.56 40.96
N MET A 855 6.51 27.87 42.25
CA MET A 855 5.69 27.29 43.32
C MET A 855 4.32 27.97 43.35
N ILE A 856 3.27 27.14 43.36
CA ILE A 856 1.89 27.57 43.57
C ILE A 856 1.64 27.54 45.08
N THR A 857 1.43 28.70 45.68
CA THR A 857 1.03 28.82 47.09
C THR A 857 -0.49 28.92 47.15
N ILE A 858 -1.14 27.98 47.84
CA ILE A 858 -2.59 27.98 48.08
C ILE A 858 -2.81 28.36 49.54
N SER A 859 -3.38 29.54 49.79
CA SER A 859 -3.68 30.04 51.13
C SER A 859 -5.19 30.15 51.33
N LYS A 860 -5.70 29.61 52.44
CA LYS A 860 -7.12 29.70 52.80
C LYS A 860 -7.49 31.15 53.10
N LYS A 861 -8.59 31.66 52.52
CA LYS A 861 -9.10 32.99 52.85
C LYS A 861 -9.67 32.97 54.28
N GLU A 862 -8.88 33.41 55.25
CA GLU A 862 -9.36 33.55 56.63
C GLU A 862 -10.34 34.72 56.75
N LYS A 863 -11.62 34.43 57.03
CA LYS A 863 -12.48 35.38 57.74
C LYS A 863 -12.17 35.27 59.23
N VAL A 864 -11.50 36.31 59.73
CA VAL A 864 -11.15 36.51 61.15
C VAL A 864 -12.40 36.49 62.03
N THR A 865 -12.47 35.62 63.03
CA THR A 865 -12.49 36.01 64.47
C THR A 865 -12.48 34.82 65.44
N LYS A 866 -11.73 35.03 66.53
CA LYS A 866 -11.68 34.36 67.85
C LYS A 866 -10.76 33.14 68.04
N THR A 867 -9.52 33.50 68.36
CA THR A 867 -8.74 33.16 69.57
C THR A 867 -9.03 31.83 70.28
N LEU A 868 -8.03 30.94 70.28
CA LEU A 868 -7.61 30.19 71.47
C LEU A 868 -6.13 29.80 71.35
N SER A 869 -5.51 29.74 72.52
CA SER A 869 -4.10 29.92 72.86
C SER A 869 -3.17 28.76 72.51
N GLY A 870 -1.89 29.08 72.33
CA GLY A 870 -0.85 28.14 71.91
C GLY A 870 -0.27 27.22 72.99
N LYS A 871 0.40 26.17 72.51
CA LYS A 871 1.73 25.69 72.93
C LYS A 871 2.12 24.47 72.08
N ASN A 872 3.41 24.41 71.72
CA ASN A 872 4.17 23.26 71.18
C ASN A 872 4.29 23.10 69.65
N ILE A 873 4.96 24.05 68.99
CA ILE A 873 5.69 23.80 67.74
C ILE A 873 7.19 24.12 67.96
N SER A 874 7.80 23.47 68.96
CA SER A 874 9.27 23.50 69.13
C SER A 874 9.86 22.10 69.39
N LYS A 875 9.11 21.03 69.09
CA LYS A 875 9.59 19.64 69.27
C LYS A 875 9.60 18.79 68.00
N ALA A 876 9.15 19.29 66.84
CA ALA A 876 9.08 18.49 65.61
C ALA A 876 10.25 18.72 64.64
N ILE A 877 11.13 19.71 64.87
CA ILE A 877 12.21 20.07 63.93
C ILE A 877 13.57 19.45 64.32
N GLN A 878 13.65 18.70 65.43
CA GLN A 878 14.92 18.19 65.97
C GLN A 878 15.06 16.65 65.98
N ALA A 879 14.34 15.91 65.14
CA ALA A 879 14.38 14.43 65.14
C ALA A 879 14.53 13.75 63.76
N SER A 880 14.99 14.47 62.72
CA SER A 880 15.26 13.88 61.40
C SER A 880 16.75 13.83 61.02
N GLN A 881 17.65 13.94 62.00
CA GLN A 881 19.08 13.64 61.83
C GLN A 881 19.57 12.65 62.89
N SER A 882 19.21 11.37 62.74
CA SER A 882 20.03 10.25 63.24
C SER A 882 19.44 8.90 62.81
N ASN A 883 20.27 8.12 62.12
CA ASN A 883 20.33 6.64 62.09
C ASN A 883 20.12 5.97 60.73
N VAL A 884 21.20 6.05 59.95
CA VAL A 884 21.71 4.89 59.19
C VAL A 884 22.41 3.97 60.20
N LYS A 885 21.99 2.68 60.29
CA LYS A 885 22.87 1.48 60.22
C LYS A 885 22.19 0.17 60.71
N ASN A 886 22.39 -0.85 59.87
CA ASN A 886 22.60 -2.30 60.12
C ASN A 886 21.39 -3.23 60.39
N VAL A 887 21.33 -4.31 59.58
CA VAL A 887 21.50 -5.76 59.90
C VAL A 887 20.87 -6.54 58.71
N GLU A 888 21.65 -7.04 57.75
CA GLU A 888 22.32 -8.35 57.61
C GLU A 888 21.57 -9.37 56.74
N THR A 889 22.41 -10.12 56.04
CA THR A 889 22.30 -11.20 55.06
C THR A 889 21.44 -12.41 55.44
N GLU A 890 20.76 -13.00 54.45
CA GLU A 890 20.60 -14.45 54.33
C GLU A 890 20.77 -14.91 52.86
N THR A 891 21.47 -16.04 52.71
CA THR A 891 21.85 -16.72 51.47
C THR A 891 21.05 -18.02 51.29
N ALA A 892 20.63 -18.31 50.05
CA ALA A 892 20.40 -19.64 49.41
C ALA A 892 19.35 -19.45 48.29
N SER A 893 19.28 -20.16 47.17
CA SER A 893 20.09 -21.15 46.43
C SER A 893 19.32 -21.40 45.11
N ASP A 894 19.96 -22.07 44.16
CA ASP A 894 19.59 -22.30 42.75
C ASP A 894 18.18 -22.79 42.35
N ASP A 895 17.93 -22.58 41.05
CA ASP A 895 17.06 -23.28 40.10
C ASP A 895 15.55 -23.01 40.09
N ASN A 896 15.13 -22.16 39.13
CA ASN A 896 14.25 -22.56 38.04
C ASN A 896 14.06 -21.40 37.04
N LEU A 897 14.23 -21.68 35.73
CA LEU A 897 13.87 -20.78 34.63
C LEU A 897 12.41 -20.31 34.77
N LYS A 898 12.21 -19.04 35.12
CA LYS A 898 10.94 -18.33 34.93
C LYS A 898 11.20 -17.12 34.05
N THR A 899 10.33 -16.95 33.05
CA THR A 899 10.12 -15.73 32.28
C THR A 899 10.35 -14.49 33.14
N ALA A 900 11.26 -13.61 32.70
CA ALA A 900 11.53 -12.35 33.38
C ALA A 900 10.31 -11.42 33.24
N HIS A 901 9.35 -11.58 34.15
CA HIS A 901 8.28 -10.62 34.35
C HIS A 901 8.90 -9.38 34.98
N LEU A 902 8.94 -8.28 34.24
CA LEU A 902 9.32 -6.99 34.79
C LEU A 902 8.15 -6.50 35.64
N ASP A 903 8.15 -6.82 36.94
CA ASP A 903 7.26 -6.15 37.88
C ASP A 903 7.71 -4.67 37.91
N ILE A 904 6.87 -3.78 37.41
CA ILE A 904 7.18 -2.34 37.35
C ILE A 904 7.05 -1.72 38.76
N LEU A 905 6.26 -2.34 39.66
CA LEU A 905 6.00 -1.80 40.99
C LEU A 905 7.24 -1.81 41.89
N GLN A 906 8.14 -2.79 41.74
CA GLN A 906 9.41 -2.86 42.49
C GLN A 906 10.40 -1.72 42.16
N TYR A 907 10.18 -0.99 41.05
CA TYR A 907 11.02 0.14 40.65
C TYR A 907 10.38 1.50 40.92
N ILE A 908 9.15 1.51 41.44
CA ILE A 908 8.46 2.71 41.87
C ILE A 908 8.71 2.85 43.39
N PRO A 909 9.20 4.01 43.88
CA PRO A 909 9.34 4.24 45.32
C PRO A 909 8.04 3.91 46.06
N ASN A 910 8.15 3.17 47.17
CA ASN A 910 6.99 2.67 47.92
C ASN A 910 6.03 3.80 48.34
N GLU A 911 6.55 5.01 48.51
CA GLU A 911 5.77 6.22 48.80
C GLU A 911 4.80 6.54 47.65
N ILE A 912 5.24 6.40 46.40
CA ILE A 912 4.40 6.64 45.20
C ILE A 912 3.43 5.47 44.98
N VAL A 913 3.87 4.22 45.20
CA VAL A 913 2.99 3.05 45.09
C VAL A 913 1.82 3.14 46.07
N SER A 914 2.06 3.69 47.27
CA SER A 914 1.04 3.88 48.31
C SER A 914 0.01 4.98 48.01
N GLU A 915 0.26 5.82 46.99
CA GLU A 915 -0.62 6.91 46.56
C GLU A 915 -1.46 6.56 45.33
N LEU A 916 -1.21 5.41 44.69
CA LEU A 916 -1.98 4.94 43.55
C LEU A 916 -3.28 4.27 44.00
N ASP A 917 -4.39 4.57 43.33
CA ASP A 917 -5.65 3.85 43.56
C ASP A 917 -5.61 2.44 42.97
N GLU A 918 -6.50 1.55 43.44
CA GLU A 918 -6.50 0.16 43.01
C GLU A 918 -6.72 -0.02 41.50
N SER A 919 -7.42 0.91 40.82
CA SER A 919 -7.58 0.81 39.37
C SER A 919 -6.27 1.06 38.61
N MET A 920 -5.44 1.97 39.12
CA MET A 920 -4.11 2.23 38.57
C MET A 920 -3.11 1.13 38.94
N LEU A 921 -3.21 0.59 40.16
CA LEU A 921 -2.45 -0.59 40.55
C LEU A 921 -2.85 -1.81 39.70
N GLU A 922 -4.13 -2.00 39.36
CA GLU A 922 -4.61 -3.05 38.45
C GLU A 922 -3.99 -2.91 37.05
N ILE A 923 -3.94 -1.69 36.50
CA ILE A 923 -3.31 -1.40 35.20
C ILE A 923 -1.80 -1.68 35.23
N LEU A 924 -1.13 -1.39 36.35
CA LEU A 924 0.30 -1.64 36.54
C LEU A 924 0.62 -3.11 36.85
N ARG A 925 -0.33 -3.85 37.42
CA ARG A 925 -0.24 -5.30 37.70
C ARG A 925 -0.61 -6.17 36.50
N GLN A 926 -1.29 -5.63 35.49
CA GLN A 926 -1.64 -6.38 34.30
C GLN A 926 -0.37 -6.84 33.55
N PRO A 927 -0.16 -8.16 33.39
CA PRO A 927 1.05 -8.65 32.75
C PRO A 927 1.07 -8.24 31.27
N CYS A 928 2.23 -7.79 30.78
CA CYS A 928 2.51 -7.78 29.35
C CYS A 928 2.50 -9.22 28.82
N LYS A 929 1.35 -9.71 28.35
CA LYS A 929 1.28 -10.95 27.58
C LYS A 929 2.01 -10.73 26.25
N ALA A 930 3.24 -11.20 26.14
CA ALA A 930 3.74 -11.72 24.88
C ALA A 930 3.02 -13.05 24.62
N VAL A 931 2.56 -13.26 23.39
CA VAL A 931 1.84 -14.45 22.94
C VAL A 931 2.63 -15.72 23.28
N THR A 932 2.10 -16.60 24.14
CA THR A 932 2.30 -18.06 24.07
C THR A 932 1.31 -18.92 24.88
N ASP A 933 0.46 -18.37 25.76
CA ASP A 933 -0.46 -19.21 26.56
C ASP A 933 -1.94 -18.86 26.32
N ASP A 934 -2.50 -19.49 25.28
CA ASP A 934 -3.93 -19.81 25.13
C ASP A 934 -4.04 -21.26 24.63
N ALA A 935 -3.57 -22.19 25.46
CA ALA A 935 -3.91 -23.60 25.39
C ALA A 935 -3.87 -24.14 26.82
N ASN A 936 -5.03 -24.58 27.31
CA ASN A 936 -5.26 -25.15 28.65
C ASN A 936 -5.44 -24.11 29.77
N THR A 937 -6.68 -23.68 29.96
CA THR A 937 -7.45 -23.88 31.21
C THR A 937 -8.77 -23.13 31.08
N ASN A 938 -9.89 -23.86 30.99
CA ASN A 938 -11.20 -23.45 31.49
C ASN A 938 -12.08 -24.70 31.60
N GLU A 939 -12.01 -25.35 32.77
CA GLU A 939 -13.06 -26.22 33.30
C GLU A 939 -13.85 -25.43 34.36
N LEU A 940 -15.13 -25.79 34.49
CA LEU A 940 -16.16 -25.34 35.44
C LEU A 940 -16.89 -24.04 35.04
N SER A 941 -18.23 -23.94 35.08
CA SER A 941 -19.28 -24.84 35.53
C SER A 941 -20.64 -24.23 35.13
N LEU A 942 -21.53 -24.99 34.51
CA LEU A 942 -22.97 -24.72 34.54
C LEU A 942 -23.71 -26.04 34.36
N ALA A 943 -24.51 -26.37 35.38
CA ALA A 943 -25.26 -27.60 35.51
C ALA A 943 -26.62 -27.51 34.79
N ASN A 944 -27.02 -28.68 34.26
CA ASN A 944 -28.37 -29.25 34.13
C ASN A 944 -29.49 -28.40 33.50
N GLU A 945 -29.91 -28.77 32.29
CA GLU A 945 -31.18 -29.49 32.00
C GLU A 945 -31.39 -29.56 30.48
N THR A 946 -31.40 -30.78 29.93
CA THR A 946 -32.36 -31.33 28.94
C THR A 946 -31.68 -32.46 28.15
N ASP A 947 -32.15 -33.69 28.36
CA ASP A 947 -31.80 -34.88 27.60
C ASP A 947 -32.30 -34.78 26.14
N TYR A 948 -31.39 -34.84 25.17
CA TYR A 948 -31.70 -35.21 23.79
C TYR A 948 -30.58 -36.09 23.23
N LYS A 949 -30.93 -37.30 22.77
CA LYS A 949 -29.99 -38.25 22.17
C LYS A 949 -29.78 -37.92 20.68
N PRO A 950 -28.54 -37.94 20.14
CA PRO A 950 -28.25 -37.40 18.80
C PRO A 950 -28.52 -38.35 17.62
N GLU A 951 -29.24 -39.46 17.83
CA GLU A 951 -29.25 -40.57 16.87
C GLU A 951 -30.42 -40.54 15.86
N ASP A 952 -31.37 -39.59 15.98
CA ASP A 952 -32.62 -39.59 15.19
C ASP A 952 -32.90 -38.29 14.40
N ILE A 953 -31.88 -37.48 14.05
CA ILE A 953 -32.10 -36.26 13.24
C ILE A 953 -32.00 -36.58 11.75
N ASP A 954 -33.15 -36.66 11.09
CA ASP A 954 -33.27 -36.66 9.64
C ASP A 954 -32.85 -35.30 9.06
N PHE A 955 -31.70 -35.29 8.40
CA PHE A 955 -31.00 -34.10 7.92
C PHE A 955 -31.76 -33.38 6.78
N GLU A 956 -32.61 -34.10 6.04
CA GLU A 956 -33.41 -33.55 4.94
C GLU A 956 -34.58 -32.70 5.48
N THR A 957 -35.22 -33.15 6.55
CA THR A 957 -36.33 -32.42 7.20
C THR A 957 -35.86 -31.15 7.92
N LEU A 958 -34.63 -31.14 8.46
CA LEU A 958 -34.04 -29.97 9.13
C LEU A 958 -33.76 -28.82 8.15
N ILE A 959 -33.29 -29.13 6.94
CA ILE A 959 -32.99 -28.13 5.90
C ILE A 959 -34.28 -27.54 5.31
N ILE A 960 -35.32 -28.34 5.13
CA ILE A 960 -36.61 -27.87 4.63
C ILE A 960 -37.30 -26.94 5.65
N SER A 961 -37.10 -27.17 6.95
CA SER A 961 -37.65 -26.34 8.03
C SER A 961 -36.91 -25.00 8.18
N LEU A 962 -35.60 -24.98 7.92
CA LEU A 962 -34.73 -23.79 7.98
C LEU A 962 -35.01 -22.77 6.85
N ILE A 963 -35.56 -23.22 5.73
CA ILE A 963 -35.89 -22.35 4.59
C ILE A 963 -37.27 -21.67 4.77
N ALA A 964 -38.09 -22.13 5.73
CA ALA A 964 -39.50 -21.75 5.81
C ALA A 964 -39.91 -20.79 6.95
N SER A 965 -38.99 -20.23 7.75
CA SER A 965 -39.37 -19.29 8.82
C SER A 965 -38.57 -17.99 8.82
N SER A 966 -39.25 -16.90 8.46
CA SER A 966 -38.84 -15.52 8.70
C SER A 966 -39.10 -15.15 10.17
N ASP A 967 -38.21 -14.32 10.72
CA ASP A 967 -38.23 -13.74 12.07
C ASP A 967 -37.73 -14.63 13.23
N GLU A 968 -36.40 -14.73 13.35
CA GLU A 968 -35.59 -14.51 14.58
C GLU A 968 -34.15 -15.05 14.38
N GLY A 969 -33.33 -14.29 13.65
CA GLY A 969 -32.04 -14.75 13.12
C GLY A 969 -30.87 -14.85 14.10
N THR A 970 -30.95 -14.33 15.33
CA THR A 970 -29.75 -14.17 16.17
C THR A 970 -29.56 -15.24 17.24
N LYS A 971 -30.64 -15.92 17.68
CA LYS A 971 -30.55 -17.01 18.68
C LYS A 971 -30.27 -18.37 18.05
N TRP A 972 -30.79 -18.61 16.84
CA TRP A 972 -30.58 -19.87 16.13
C TRP A 972 -29.16 -20.01 15.58
N MET A 973 -28.49 -18.90 15.24
CA MET A 973 -27.11 -18.92 14.75
C MET A 973 -26.12 -19.48 15.78
N GLN A 974 -26.36 -19.26 17.07
CA GLN A 974 -25.51 -19.79 18.15
C GLN A 974 -25.72 -21.30 18.39
N VAL A 975 -26.97 -21.77 18.29
CA VAL A 975 -27.29 -23.21 18.41
C VAL A 975 -26.82 -23.96 17.17
N SER A 976 -27.02 -23.41 15.98
CA SER A 976 -26.52 -23.96 14.72
C SER A 976 -25.00 -24.06 14.72
N PHE A 977 -24.27 -23.08 15.28
CA PHE A 977 -22.80 -23.11 15.32
C PHE A 977 -22.24 -24.17 16.28
N GLU A 978 -22.92 -24.43 17.41
CA GLU A 978 -22.50 -25.49 18.35
C GLU A 978 -22.91 -26.89 17.87
N CYS A 979 -24.07 -27.04 17.20
CA CYS A 979 -24.37 -28.28 16.46
C CYS A 979 -23.37 -28.51 15.31
N PHE A 980 -22.94 -27.45 14.61
CA PHE A 980 -21.93 -27.52 13.54
C PHE A 980 -20.57 -28.01 14.06
N LYS A 981 -20.15 -27.56 15.26
CA LYS A 981 -18.94 -28.05 15.93
C LYS A 981 -19.05 -29.53 16.33
N GLN A 982 -20.21 -29.97 16.82
CA GLN A 982 -20.41 -31.36 17.24
C GLN A 982 -20.46 -32.33 16.05
N CYS A 983 -21.04 -31.93 14.91
CA CYS A 983 -21.08 -32.77 13.70
C CYS A 983 -19.70 -32.99 13.07
N PHE A 984 -18.77 -32.05 13.21
CA PHE A 984 -17.39 -32.19 12.71
C PHE A 984 -16.43 -32.91 13.66
N ALA A 985 -16.88 -33.26 14.87
CA ALA A 985 -16.12 -34.10 15.79
C ALA A 985 -16.19 -35.61 15.44
N ASN A 986 -17.10 -36.01 14.54
CA ASN A 986 -17.26 -37.41 14.15
C ASN A 986 -16.46 -37.75 12.87
N ALA A 987 -15.37 -38.49 13.04
CA ALA A 987 -14.46 -38.91 11.98
C ALA A 987 -15.13 -39.74 10.87
N GLU A 988 -16.29 -40.33 11.12
CA GLU A 988 -17.01 -41.19 10.18
C GLU A 988 -17.81 -40.39 9.13
N THR A 989 -18.26 -39.19 9.49
CA THR A 989 -18.92 -38.25 8.55
C THR A 989 -17.91 -37.64 7.58
N ILE A 990 -16.71 -37.33 8.06
CA ILE A 990 -15.59 -36.82 7.23
C ILE A 990 -15.14 -37.88 6.21
N LYS A 991 -15.13 -39.17 6.59
CA LYS A 991 -14.88 -40.27 5.66
C LYS A 991 -15.91 -40.35 4.52
N LYS A 992 -17.20 -40.12 4.81
CA LYS A 992 -18.26 -40.14 3.79
C LYS A 992 -18.17 -38.95 2.83
N ILE A 993 -17.85 -37.76 3.32
CA ILE A 993 -17.65 -36.54 2.51
C ILE A 993 -16.43 -36.68 1.58
N LEU A 994 -15.33 -37.26 2.08
CA LEU A 994 -14.13 -37.49 1.27
C LEU A 994 -14.29 -38.64 0.25
N TYR A 995 -15.17 -39.61 0.52
CA TYR A 995 -15.51 -40.66 -0.45
C TYR A 995 -16.31 -40.10 -1.63
N ILE A 996 -17.19 -39.12 -1.39
CA ILE A 996 -17.95 -38.42 -2.44
C ILE A 996 -17.01 -37.54 -3.29
N SER A 997 -16.11 -36.78 -2.65
CA SER A 997 -15.10 -35.95 -3.35
C SER A 997 -14.16 -36.75 -4.26
N ARG A 998 -13.90 -38.03 -3.95
CA ARG A 998 -13.03 -38.91 -4.76
C ARG A 998 -13.72 -39.51 -5.99
N ILE A 999 -15.06 -39.48 -6.05
CA ILE A 999 -15.85 -39.89 -7.23
C ILE A 999 -15.96 -38.74 -8.24
N GLU A 1000 -15.73 -37.50 -7.84
CA GLU A 1000 -15.99 -36.28 -8.63
C GLU A 1000 -14.87 -35.88 -9.60
N SER A 1001 -13.75 -36.60 -9.67
CA SER A 1001 -12.63 -36.25 -10.57
C SER A 1001 -12.83 -36.67 -12.04
N ASN A 1002 -14.04 -37.06 -12.48
CA ASN A 1002 -14.27 -37.63 -13.82
C ASN A 1002 -15.52 -37.15 -14.58
N CYS A 1003 -16.13 -36.00 -14.25
CA CYS A 1003 -17.23 -35.45 -15.07
C CYS A 1003 -17.01 -33.98 -15.48
N ARG A 1004 -17.35 -33.67 -16.74
CA ARG A 1004 -16.98 -32.43 -17.46
C ARG A 1004 -18.08 -31.37 -17.51
N CYS A 1005 -19.10 -31.49 -16.68
CA CYS A 1005 -20.25 -30.59 -16.65
C CYS A 1005 -20.41 -30.14 -15.20
N TYR A 1006 -20.10 -28.88 -14.89
CA TYR A 1006 -20.67 -28.05 -13.80
C TYR A 1006 -19.81 -26.77 -13.69
N ARG A 1007 -20.26 -25.67 -14.28
CA ARG A 1007 -19.58 -24.36 -14.25
C ARG A 1007 -20.15 -23.41 -13.18
N ASP A 1008 -21.20 -23.82 -12.46
CA ASP A 1008 -22.00 -22.92 -11.61
C ASP A 1008 -21.94 -23.19 -10.09
N PHE A 1009 -21.01 -24.03 -9.61
CA PHE A 1009 -20.84 -24.31 -8.16
C PHE A 1009 -19.66 -23.59 -7.49
N GLY A 1010 -19.00 -22.67 -8.20
CA GLY A 1010 -17.79 -21.95 -7.74
C GLY A 1010 -17.99 -20.98 -6.56
N VAL A 1011 -19.23 -20.81 -6.07
CA VAL A 1011 -19.54 -19.89 -4.97
C VAL A 1011 -19.53 -20.59 -3.60
N ILE A 1012 -19.88 -21.89 -3.53
CA ILE A 1012 -19.97 -22.61 -2.24
C ILE A 1012 -18.60 -23.09 -1.75
N PHE A 1013 -17.67 -23.42 -2.66
CA PHE A 1013 -16.32 -23.85 -2.29
C PHE A 1013 -15.46 -22.71 -1.71
N LYS A 1014 -15.72 -21.47 -2.11
CA LYS A 1014 -14.98 -20.29 -1.66
C LYS A 1014 -15.23 -19.98 -0.18
N ASP A 1015 -16.42 -20.30 0.33
CA ASP A 1015 -16.77 -20.12 1.75
C ASP A 1015 -16.28 -21.27 2.64
N VAL A 1016 -16.16 -22.49 2.07
CA VAL A 1016 -15.53 -23.64 2.76
C VAL A 1016 -14.02 -23.43 2.90
N GLU A 1017 -13.35 -22.93 1.86
CA GLU A 1017 -11.91 -22.62 1.89
C GLU A 1017 -11.61 -21.47 2.88
N THR A 1018 -12.50 -20.47 2.94
CA THR A 1018 -12.42 -19.38 3.92
C THR A 1018 -12.67 -19.88 5.35
N SER A 1019 -13.47 -20.93 5.54
CA SER A 1019 -13.73 -21.52 6.86
C SER A 1019 -12.63 -22.49 7.32
N ILE A 1020 -11.97 -23.20 6.39
CA ILE A 1020 -10.80 -24.05 6.67
C ILE A 1020 -9.59 -23.20 7.13
N SER A 1021 -9.50 -21.95 6.67
CA SER A 1021 -8.45 -21.00 7.10
C SER A 1021 -8.51 -20.60 8.58
N LYS A 1022 -9.58 -20.98 9.31
CA LYS A 1022 -9.76 -20.70 10.75
C LYS A 1022 -9.49 -21.91 11.67
N LEU A 1023 -9.00 -23.04 11.14
CA LEU A 1023 -8.61 -24.18 11.97
C LEU A 1023 -7.35 -23.85 12.79
N SER A 1024 -7.42 -24.09 14.10
CA SER A 1024 -6.31 -23.82 15.02
C SER A 1024 -5.08 -24.65 14.67
N VAL A 1025 -3.90 -24.09 14.96
CA VAL A 1025 -2.56 -24.70 14.74
C VAL A 1025 -2.46 -26.12 15.32
N GLN A 1026 -3.24 -26.46 16.35
CA GLN A 1026 -3.33 -27.83 16.91
C GLN A 1026 -3.97 -28.86 15.96
N ALA A 1027 -4.95 -28.48 15.13
CA ALA A 1027 -5.57 -29.37 14.15
C ALA A 1027 -4.60 -29.69 13.00
N ILE A 1028 -3.83 -28.68 12.56
CA ILE A 1028 -2.76 -28.84 11.57
C ILE A 1028 -1.62 -29.71 12.13
N TRP A 1029 -1.27 -29.52 13.41
CA TRP A 1029 -0.22 -30.33 14.05
C TRP A 1029 -0.61 -31.80 14.24
N ARG A 1030 -1.88 -32.10 14.57
CA ARG A 1030 -2.40 -33.48 14.59
C ARG A 1030 -2.49 -34.10 13.19
N TRP A 1031 -2.78 -33.31 12.16
CA TRP A 1031 -2.78 -33.73 10.76
C TRP A 1031 -1.35 -34.07 10.28
N VAL A 1032 -0.35 -33.29 10.67
CA VAL A 1032 1.08 -33.57 10.39
C VAL A 1032 1.59 -34.79 11.16
N GLN A 1033 1.17 -34.99 12.42
CA GLN A 1033 1.52 -36.18 13.19
C GLN A 1033 0.89 -37.47 12.64
N TYR A 1034 -0.30 -37.40 12.03
CA TYR A 1034 -0.96 -38.57 11.43
C TYR A 1034 -0.44 -38.94 10.04
N ILE A 1035 0.24 -38.02 9.34
CA ILE A 1035 0.90 -38.30 8.05
C ILE A 1035 2.32 -38.88 8.26
N PHE A 1036 2.92 -38.64 9.43
CA PHE A 1036 4.26 -39.14 9.80
C PHE A 1036 4.27 -40.39 10.69
N CYS A 1037 3.10 -40.94 11.04
CA CYS A 1037 2.92 -42.29 11.58
C CYS A 1037 2.21 -43.15 10.53
#